data_AF-A0AB73TIP0-F1
#
_entry.id   AF-A0AB73TIP0-F1
#
_cell.length_a   1.000
_cell.length_b   1.000
_cell.length_c   1.000
_cell.angle_alpha   90.00
_cell.angle_beta   90.00
_cell.angle_gamma   90.00
#
_symmetry.space_group_name_H-M   'P 1'
#
loop_
_entity.id
_entity.type
_entity.pdbx_description
1 polymer ?
#
loop_
_entity_poly.entity_id
_entity_poly.type
_entity_poly.pdbx_seq_one_letter_code
_entity_poly.pdbx_strand_id
1 'polypeptide(L)'
;MHQDEPLVEARIARLVRDRVDPNVHRRASPVTIEAWQVPDEPVPFAEAVTQHYEPFTVGSPWGGRPWGTTWFRVTGTVPADFGTAEGTTAELHVDLGFTKRQAGFQAEGLAWRPDGSTIKAIEPRNDSVPLQVAPGESFELYIEAGANPDIGGDSFQGATPLGSKHTAGDAPIYRLRALEVVERDDTVWELQQDLWVLRGLMAELPTDGTRGADVLRVLERAADALDPDDVAGTAADARAVLAGALAVPTSGSAHRAIAVGHAHIDSAWLWPVRETKRKCARTFSNVLDLMDRDPDFTFACSSAQQYAWMRDEYPEVFARIKQRVAEGRWIPVGGMWVESDTNLPGGEALARQFVAGKRFFLEEFGVDTPEAWLPDSFGYTGALPQIVRAAGSKWFVTQKPSWNETNVIPHTSFLWEGIDGSRVLTHLPPADTYNSDVSPADLHRGERNNKERGVANTSMLLYGFGDGGGGPTREMVAAAHRQHDLDGSPRVELGTPARVFEELERALPTPGVWSGEMYLEFHRGTYTSQIRTKQGNRRSEHLLREAELWATTAAVRLGREYPYDALDSAWHTVLLQQFHDILPGSSIAWVYENAEAEYARIAAVLEELIGTATTALATGGAGPDSGVDRPGGSTSAASHVRFNASPVPADGVRALGAEPVDAARAVPPVRDGDRFVFDTGVVVATVDGDGHVVSLVDRGTGRDAVAPGEAAAEYTVFRDTPNQWEAWDIDRAYQRHGSVLQATSVTVEGEALVVVRPFGRSTVTTRYTATEGQPELVVETEADWHEQQKLLKLSFPLDLKADQASSEIQFGHIDRPTHQNTSWDFARFETSAHRWVHVAEPGFGVAIANDSTYGHDVTRRTRADGGTTTQVRESLVRGPKFPDPEADQGHHVFRTVLRVGASVLDAADSGYRLNLPVRAVPGDRVVEPLVTVSSPQVFVEAVKLAEDRSGDVVVRLYEALGGRATDVGVDFGFDVAGVTRVDLLERPLDDGSRDDGEPVVLTMRPFELVTLRVRRA
;
A
#
# COMPACT_ATOMS: atom_id res chain seq x y z
N MET A 1 -51.65 -20.36 -14.00
CA MET A 1 -50.28 -20.76 -13.61
C MET A 1 -50.17 -20.40 -12.15
N HIS A 2 -49.99 -21.36 -11.25
CA HIS A 2 -49.79 -21.05 -9.83
C HIS A 2 -48.40 -20.45 -9.68
N GLN A 3 -48.26 -19.33 -8.96
CA GLN A 3 -46.96 -18.77 -8.59
C GLN A 3 -46.48 -19.48 -7.32
N ASP A 4 -45.75 -20.57 -7.50
CA ASP A 4 -45.18 -21.42 -6.45
C ASP A 4 -43.65 -21.31 -6.35
N GLU A 5 -43.03 -20.42 -7.13
CA GLU A 5 -41.57 -20.24 -7.20
C GLU A 5 -40.92 -20.11 -5.81
N PRO A 6 -41.41 -19.26 -4.88
CA PRO A 6 -40.80 -19.14 -3.55
C PRO A 6 -40.88 -20.44 -2.72
N LEU A 7 -41.89 -21.28 -2.96
CA LEU A 7 -42.05 -22.56 -2.27
C LEU A 7 -41.05 -23.59 -2.80
N VAL A 8 -40.86 -23.62 -4.12
CA VAL A 8 -39.88 -24.49 -4.78
C VAL A 8 -38.46 -24.11 -4.38
N GLU A 9 -38.12 -22.82 -4.38
CA GLU A 9 -36.84 -22.31 -3.90
C GLU A 9 -36.54 -22.70 -2.46
N ALA A 10 -37.51 -22.50 -1.57
CA ALA A 10 -37.39 -22.87 -0.16
C ALA A 10 -37.20 -24.39 0.01
N ARG A 11 -37.88 -25.21 -0.80
CA ARG A 11 -37.71 -26.67 -0.82
C ARG A 11 -36.29 -27.05 -1.24
N ILE A 12 -35.77 -26.48 -2.33
CA ILE A 12 -34.41 -26.76 -2.82
C ILE A 12 -33.36 -26.31 -1.81
N ALA A 13 -33.50 -25.10 -1.26
CA ALA A 13 -32.58 -24.59 -0.23
C ALA A 13 -32.53 -25.48 1.00
N ARG A 14 -33.70 -25.98 1.43
CA ARG A 14 -33.80 -26.96 2.51
C ARG A 14 -33.15 -28.29 2.16
N LEU A 15 -33.39 -28.81 0.95
CA LEU A 15 -32.78 -30.06 0.47
C LEU A 15 -31.25 -29.99 0.52
N VAL A 16 -30.66 -28.91 0.01
CA VAL A 16 -29.20 -28.72 0.04
C VAL A 16 -28.68 -28.75 1.47
N ARG A 17 -29.22 -27.88 2.34
CA ARG A 17 -28.77 -27.75 3.74
C ARG A 17 -28.98 -29.01 4.58
N ASP A 18 -30.15 -29.65 4.46
CA ASP A 18 -30.55 -30.74 5.37
C ASP A 18 -30.19 -32.13 4.82
N ARG A 19 -29.85 -32.25 3.53
CA ARG A 19 -29.61 -33.54 2.84
C ARG A 19 -28.33 -33.58 2.03
N VAL A 20 -28.07 -32.63 1.13
CA VAL A 20 -26.87 -32.70 0.27
C VAL A 20 -25.60 -32.41 1.08
N ASP A 21 -25.52 -31.26 1.75
CA ASP A 21 -24.32 -30.84 2.48
C ASP A 21 -23.85 -31.87 3.53
N PRO A 22 -24.74 -32.46 4.36
CA PRO A 22 -24.32 -33.44 5.35
C PRO A 22 -23.90 -34.81 4.77
N ASN A 23 -24.26 -35.11 3.51
CA ASN A 23 -23.96 -36.39 2.87
C ASN A 23 -22.78 -36.33 1.89
N VAL A 24 -22.08 -35.19 1.80
CA VAL A 24 -20.83 -35.09 1.02
C VAL A 24 -19.77 -36.04 1.58
N HIS A 25 -19.72 -36.24 2.90
CA HIS A 25 -18.88 -37.25 3.54
C HIS A 25 -19.75 -38.43 3.97
N ARG A 26 -19.49 -39.64 3.44
CA ARG A 26 -20.28 -40.84 3.75
C ARG A 26 -19.99 -41.37 5.14
N ARG A 27 -18.70 -41.41 5.48
CA ARG A 27 -18.15 -42.11 6.64
C ARG A 27 -16.90 -41.40 7.13
N ALA A 28 -16.60 -41.54 8.41
CA ALA A 28 -15.39 -41.03 9.04
C ALA A 28 -14.72 -42.12 9.88
N SER A 29 -13.41 -42.02 10.04
CA SER A 29 -12.58 -42.92 10.85
C SER A 29 -11.57 -42.10 11.67
N PRO A 30 -11.43 -42.38 12.98
CA PRO A 30 -10.59 -41.57 13.86
C PRO A 30 -9.10 -41.73 13.54
N VAL A 31 -8.33 -40.69 13.89
CA VAL A 31 -6.86 -40.69 13.86
C VAL A 31 -6.31 -40.55 15.28
N THR A 32 -5.03 -40.87 15.46
CA THR A 32 -4.30 -40.54 16.68
C THR A 32 -3.71 -39.14 16.54
N ILE A 33 -3.90 -38.32 17.57
CA ILE A 33 -3.50 -36.91 17.60
C ILE A 33 -2.54 -36.73 18.77
N GLU A 34 -1.38 -36.17 18.49
CA GLU A 34 -0.48 -35.64 19.50
C GLU A 34 -0.25 -34.15 19.19
N ALA A 35 0.02 -33.33 20.21
CA ALA A 35 0.23 -31.90 20.04
C ALA A 35 1.48 -31.45 20.78
N TRP A 36 2.17 -30.47 20.19
CA TRP A 36 3.24 -29.72 20.82
C TRP A 36 2.90 -28.23 20.74
N GLN A 37 2.85 -27.58 21.89
CA GLN A 37 2.64 -26.14 21.98
C GLN A 37 3.98 -25.42 21.84
N VAL A 38 4.08 -24.56 20.83
CA VAL A 38 5.28 -23.73 20.63
C VAL A 38 5.35 -22.69 21.76
N PRO A 39 6.51 -22.53 22.43
CA PRO A 39 6.61 -21.65 23.60
C PRO A 39 6.33 -20.16 23.34
N ASP A 40 6.77 -19.62 22.20
CA ASP A 40 6.62 -18.19 21.88
C ASP A 40 6.40 -17.95 20.37
N GLU A 41 7.48 -17.79 19.61
CA GLU A 41 7.42 -17.57 18.16
C GLU A 41 7.35 -18.89 17.37
N PRO A 42 6.69 -18.89 16.20
CA PRO A 42 6.67 -20.06 15.31
C PRO A 42 8.09 -20.55 14.98
N VAL A 43 8.26 -21.86 14.86
CA VAL A 43 9.54 -22.50 14.53
C VAL A 43 9.47 -23.20 13.19
N PRO A 44 10.59 -23.35 12.46
CA PRO A 44 10.64 -24.13 11.23
C PRO A 44 10.29 -25.61 11.47
N PHE A 45 9.77 -26.27 10.44
CA PHE A 45 9.41 -27.69 10.47
C PHE A 45 10.53 -28.58 11.04
N ALA A 46 11.78 -28.36 10.62
CA ALA A 46 12.92 -29.17 11.04
C ALA A 46 13.16 -29.14 12.56
N GLU A 47 12.79 -28.05 13.24
CA GLU A 47 12.81 -27.98 14.69
C GLU A 47 11.57 -28.67 15.29
N ALA A 48 10.39 -28.35 14.75
CA ALA A 48 9.11 -28.83 15.27
C ALA A 48 9.00 -30.36 15.33
N VAL A 49 9.53 -31.10 14.36
CA VAL A 49 9.45 -32.57 14.33
C VAL A 49 10.33 -33.28 15.36
N THR A 50 11.32 -32.57 15.92
CA THR A 50 12.23 -33.12 16.95
C THR A 50 11.68 -32.96 18.37
N GLN A 51 10.57 -32.25 18.51
CA GLN A 51 9.99 -31.90 19.81
C GLN A 51 9.22 -33.08 20.43
N HIS A 52 8.92 -32.95 21.72
CA HIS A 52 8.09 -33.91 22.42
C HIS A 52 6.60 -33.56 22.24
N TYR A 53 5.86 -34.44 21.59
CA TYR A 53 4.42 -34.31 21.40
C TYR A 53 3.68 -35.11 22.48
N GLU A 54 2.61 -34.53 23.01
CA GLU A 54 1.75 -35.16 24.02
C GLU A 54 0.40 -35.57 23.42
N PRO A 55 -0.23 -36.66 23.88
CA PRO A 55 -1.55 -37.07 23.41
C PRO A 55 -2.58 -35.94 23.48
N PHE A 56 -3.31 -35.71 22.39
CA PHE A 56 -4.30 -34.66 22.26
C PHE A 56 -5.67 -35.23 21.87
N THR A 57 -6.75 -34.52 22.15
CA THR A 57 -8.12 -34.99 21.89
C THR A 57 -8.97 -33.88 21.29
N VAL A 58 -9.81 -34.24 20.33
CA VAL A 58 -10.83 -33.34 19.75
C VAL A 58 -11.72 -32.77 20.86
N GLY A 59 -12.03 -31.49 20.78
CA GLY A 59 -12.76 -30.70 21.78
C GLY A 59 -11.85 -29.96 22.77
N SER A 60 -10.57 -30.33 22.88
CA SER A 60 -9.60 -29.66 23.74
C SER A 60 -9.22 -28.27 23.20
N PRO A 61 -8.95 -27.29 24.09
CA PRO A 61 -8.43 -25.99 23.68
C PRO A 61 -6.98 -26.13 23.19
N TRP A 62 -6.59 -25.31 22.21
CA TRP A 62 -5.24 -25.28 21.64
C TRP A 62 -4.78 -23.84 21.39
N GLY A 63 -3.54 -23.69 20.91
CA GLY A 63 -2.91 -22.41 20.60
C GLY A 63 -2.12 -21.82 21.76
N GLY A 64 -2.39 -22.27 22.99
CA GLY A 64 -1.82 -21.75 24.23
C GLY A 64 -2.37 -20.37 24.57
N ARG A 65 -2.14 -19.40 23.69
CA ARG A 65 -2.55 -18.00 23.77
C ARG A 65 -2.87 -17.44 22.36
N PRO A 66 -3.47 -16.24 22.23
CA PRO A 66 -3.63 -15.61 20.92
C PRO A 66 -2.28 -15.42 20.24
N TRP A 67 -2.25 -15.57 18.92
CA TRP A 67 -1.04 -15.54 18.08
C TRP A 67 -0.04 -16.69 18.32
N GLY A 68 -0.35 -17.63 19.21
CA GLY A 68 0.47 -18.81 19.47
C GLY A 68 0.41 -19.83 18.34
N THR A 69 1.36 -20.74 18.31
CA THR A 69 1.40 -21.85 17.34
C THR A 69 1.33 -23.19 18.07
N THR A 70 0.53 -24.10 17.54
CA THR A 70 0.50 -25.51 17.97
C THR A 70 0.83 -26.38 16.78
N TRP A 71 1.76 -27.31 16.95
CA TRP A 71 1.97 -28.37 15.98
C TRP A 71 1.17 -29.60 16.39
N PHE A 72 0.38 -30.14 15.48
CA PHE A 72 -0.28 -31.44 15.66
C PHE A 72 0.48 -32.50 14.86
N ARG A 73 0.82 -33.62 15.51
CA ARG A 73 1.29 -34.83 14.85
C ARG A 73 0.11 -35.78 14.72
N VAL A 74 -0.17 -36.21 13.49
CA VAL A 74 -1.36 -36.96 13.13
C VAL A 74 -0.94 -38.28 12.51
N THR A 75 -1.30 -39.39 13.16
CA THR A 75 -1.04 -40.74 12.65
C THR A 75 -2.34 -41.50 12.51
N GLY A 76 -2.53 -42.16 11.36
CA GLY A 76 -3.75 -42.89 11.07
C GLY A 76 -3.53 -43.99 10.04
N THR A 77 -4.60 -44.72 9.71
CA THR A 77 -4.62 -45.68 8.60
C THR A 77 -5.86 -45.37 7.77
N VAL A 78 -5.70 -45.26 6.46
CA VAL A 78 -6.85 -45.14 5.55
C VAL A 78 -7.59 -46.47 5.61
N PRO A 79 -8.88 -46.53 6.00
CA PRO A 79 -9.61 -47.79 6.03
C PRO A 79 -9.55 -48.50 4.68
N ALA A 80 -9.42 -49.82 4.68
CA ALA A 80 -9.20 -50.62 3.47
C ALA A 80 -10.34 -50.51 2.43
N ASP A 81 -11.50 -50.04 2.87
CA ASP A 81 -12.71 -49.86 2.07
C ASP A 81 -13.03 -48.39 1.76
N PHE A 82 -12.26 -47.42 2.26
CA PHE A 82 -12.45 -46.00 1.94
C PHE A 82 -11.83 -45.67 0.57
N GLY A 83 -12.57 -44.95 -0.28
CA GLY A 83 -12.07 -44.52 -1.60
C GLY A 83 -11.92 -45.67 -2.61
N THR A 84 -12.45 -46.86 -2.30
CA THR A 84 -12.42 -48.03 -3.18
C THR A 84 -13.68 -48.15 -4.05
N ALA A 85 -14.76 -47.48 -3.66
CA ALA A 85 -15.98 -47.42 -4.46
C ALA A 85 -15.79 -46.40 -5.60
N GLU A 86 -16.44 -46.66 -6.73
CA GLU A 86 -16.45 -45.70 -7.84
C GLU A 86 -17.06 -44.37 -7.37
N GLY A 87 -16.35 -43.26 -7.64
CA GLY A 87 -16.78 -41.93 -7.23
C GLY A 87 -16.66 -41.66 -5.73
N THR A 88 -15.76 -42.34 -5.00
CA THR A 88 -15.38 -41.92 -3.64
C THR A 88 -13.89 -41.64 -3.52
N THR A 89 -13.55 -40.69 -2.66
CA THR A 89 -12.16 -40.28 -2.38
C THR A 89 -11.92 -40.25 -0.87
N ALA A 90 -10.81 -40.81 -0.40
CA ALA A 90 -10.38 -40.70 1.00
C ALA A 90 -9.55 -39.41 1.21
N GLU A 91 -9.92 -38.60 2.18
CA GLU A 91 -9.19 -37.38 2.56
C GLU A 91 -9.18 -37.20 4.08
N LEU A 92 -8.26 -36.37 4.60
CA LEU A 92 -8.25 -35.98 6.00
C LEU A 92 -9.07 -34.68 6.16
N HIS A 93 -10.13 -34.71 6.96
CA HIS A 93 -10.92 -33.53 7.33
C HIS A 93 -10.34 -32.89 8.59
N VAL A 94 -10.20 -31.55 8.57
CA VAL A 94 -9.60 -30.78 9.67
C VAL A 94 -10.42 -29.52 9.97
N ASP A 95 -11.02 -29.46 11.16
CA ASP A 95 -11.64 -28.23 11.69
C ASP A 95 -10.89 -27.80 12.96
N LEU A 96 -10.05 -26.77 12.82
CA LEU A 96 -9.26 -26.19 13.91
C LEU A 96 -10.10 -25.37 14.90
N GLY A 97 -11.42 -25.25 14.69
CA GLY A 97 -12.32 -24.46 15.52
C GLY A 97 -12.66 -23.09 14.93
N PHE A 98 -12.42 -22.91 13.64
CA PHE A 98 -12.63 -21.65 12.95
C PHE A 98 -14.14 -21.33 12.71
N THR A 99 -14.44 -20.11 12.31
CA THR A 99 -15.76 -19.67 11.83
C THR A 99 -15.79 -19.70 10.31
N LYS A 100 -16.95 -19.86 9.67
CA LYS A 100 -17.07 -19.83 8.19
C LYS A 100 -17.15 -18.40 7.62
N ARG A 101 -16.91 -17.36 8.43
CA ARG A 101 -17.04 -15.94 8.04
C ARG A 101 -16.05 -15.55 6.94
N GLN A 102 -14.74 -15.60 7.22
CA GLN A 102 -13.68 -15.22 6.29
C GLN A 102 -12.49 -16.18 6.41
N ALA A 103 -11.94 -16.60 5.26
CA ALA A 103 -10.64 -17.25 5.18
C ALA A 103 -9.55 -16.19 5.31
N GLY A 104 -8.40 -16.48 5.93
CA GLY A 104 -7.36 -15.47 6.12
C GLY A 104 -7.44 -14.62 7.40
N PHE A 105 -8.46 -14.72 8.26
CA PHE A 105 -8.64 -13.77 9.39
C PHE A 105 -8.55 -14.39 10.79
N GLN A 106 -8.24 -15.68 10.88
CA GLN A 106 -8.44 -16.47 12.10
C GLN A 106 -7.52 -17.68 12.13
N ALA A 107 -7.85 -18.71 12.93
CA ALA A 107 -7.12 -19.98 12.94
C ALA A 107 -6.92 -20.55 11.54
N GLU A 108 -5.66 -20.86 11.23
CA GLU A 108 -5.20 -21.38 9.94
C GLU A 108 -4.12 -22.44 10.19
N GLY A 109 -3.96 -23.37 9.25
CA GLY A 109 -2.96 -24.43 9.34
C GLY A 109 -2.22 -24.69 8.03
N LEU A 110 -1.03 -25.28 8.15
CA LEU A 110 -0.27 -25.84 7.03
C LEU A 110 0.02 -27.32 7.31
N ALA A 111 -0.38 -28.20 6.39
CA ALA A 111 -0.09 -29.63 6.49
C ALA A 111 1.26 -29.96 5.83
N TRP A 112 2.03 -30.80 6.51
CA TRP A 112 3.38 -31.21 6.16
C TRP A 112 3.51 -32.73 6.17
N ARG A 113 4.30 -33.26 5.22
CA ARG A 113 4.75 -34.67 5.27
C ARG A 113 5.94 -34.81 6.24
N PRO A 114 6.24 -36.04 6.71
CA PRO A 114 7.38 -36.29 7.59
C PRO A 114 8.75 -35.93 6.98
N ASP A 115 8.83 -35.82 5.64
CA ASP A 115 10.04 -35.40 4.92
C ASP A 115 10.21 -33.87 4.84
N GLY A 116 9.26 -33.10 5.35
CA GLY A 116 9.28 -31.63 5.34
C GLY A 116 8.72 -30.99 4.07
N SER A 117 8.15 -31.75 3.14
CA SER A 117 7.39 -31.18 2.02
C SER A 117 6.01 -30.70 2.48
N THR A 118 5.57 -29.54 1.97
CA THR A 118 4.21 -29.06 2.23
C THR A 118 3.19 -29.84 1.42
N ILE A 119 1.97 -29.93 1.94
CA ILE A 119 0.84 -30.56 1.25
C ILE A 119 -0.14 -29.49 0.82
N LYS A 120 -0.79 -28.85 1.79
CA LYS A 120 -1.86 -27.88 1.56
C LYS A 120 -2.14 -27.08 2.83
N ALA A 121 -2.71 -25.89 2.67
CA ALA A 121 -3.31 -25.13 3.75
C ALA A 121 -4.57 -25.78 4.32
N ILE A 122 -4.91 -25.40 5.55
CA ILE A 122 -6.14 -25.74 6.27
C ILE A 122 -6.76 -24.44 6.80
N GLU A 123 -8.02 -24.17 6.45
CA GLU A 123 -8.74 -22.93 6.81
C GLU A 123 -10.26 -23.11 6.59
N PRO A 124 -11.14 -22.16 6.96
CA PRO A 124 -12.59 -22.35 6.95
C PRO A 124 -13.22 -22.83 5.65
N ARG A 125 -12.62 -22.51 4.50
CA ARG A 125 -13.16 -22.86 3.17
C ARG A 125 -12.23 -23.80 2.40
N ASN A 126 -11.27 -24.38 3.11
CA ASN A 126 -10.36 -25.39 2.63
C ASN A 126 -9.93 -26.25 3.84
N ASP A 127 -10.82 -27.16 4.25
CA ASP A 127 -10.72 -27.98 5.46
C ASP A 127 -10.42 -29.47 5.18
N SER A 128 -9.87 -29.75 3.98
CA SER A 128 -9.49 -31.09 3.54
C SER A 128 -8.02 -31.17 3.13
N VAL A 129 -7.35 -32.25 3.54
CA VAL A 129 -5.96 -32.55 3.17
C VAL A 129 -5.95 -33.88 2.39
N PRO A 130 -5.38 -33.91 1.17
CA PRO A 130 -5.30 -35.15 0.39
C PRO A 130 -4.39 -36.17 1.06
N LEU A 131 -4.82 -37.44 1.07
CA LEU A 131 -4.01 -38.56 1.56
C LEU A 131 -3.41 -39.32 0.38
N GLN A 132 -2.08 -39.26 0.23
CA GLN A 132 -1.34 -39.94 -0.85
C GLN A 132 -0.84 -41.33 -0.42
N VAL A 133 -1.73 -42.13 0.17
CA VAL A 133 -1.48 -43.53 0.57
C VAL A 133 -2.61 -44.41 0.07
N ALA A 134 -2.34 -45.69 -0.18
CA ALA A 134 -3.38 -46.60 -0.65
C ALA A 134 -4.36 -46.97 0.49
N PRO A 135 -5.60 -47.37 0.16
CA PRO A 135 -6.51 -47.94 1.15
C PRO A 135 -5.87 -49.10 1.92
N GLY A 136 -5.95 -49.06 3.25
CA GLY A 136 -5.31 -50.00 4.16
C GLY A 136 -3.90 -49.62 4.62
N GLU A 137 -3.28 -48.57 4.05
CA GLU A 137 -1.95 -48.10 4.44
C GLU A 137 -2.01 -47.03 5.53
N SER A 138 -0.97 -47.02 6.36
CA SER A 138 -0.80 -46.03 7.42
C SER A 138 -0.14 -44.76 6.90
N PHE A 139 -0.48 -43.62 7.50
CA PHE A 139 0.13 -42.32 7.21
C PHE A 139 0.52 -41.60 8.50
N GLU A 140 1.45 -40.66 8.34
CA GLU A 140 1.88 -39.71 9.36
C GLU A 140 1.97 -38.33 8.71
N LEU A 141 1.42 -37.31 9.37
CA LEU A 141 1.42 -35.92 8.94
C LEU A 141 1.65 -34.99 10.13
N TYR A 142 2.13 -33.78 9.84
CA TYR A 142 2.22 -32.70 10.81
C TYR A 142 1.37 -31.51 10.35
N ILE A 143 0.65 -30.87 11.28
CA ILE A 143 -0.14 -29.68 11.01
C ILE A 143 0.38 -28.55 11.88
N GLU A 144 0.96 -27.53 11.26
CA GLU A 144 1.33 -26.28 11.90
C GLU A 144 0.09 -25.39 12.00
N ALA A 145 -0.49 -25.21 13.18
CA ALA A 145 -1.70 -24.41 13.40
C ALA A 145 -1.39 -23.08 14.10
N GLY A 146 -1.74 -21.96 13.46
CA GLY A 146 -1.64 -20.61 14.02
C GLY A 146 -2.94 -20.20 14.70
N ALA A 147 -2.89 -19.83 15.98
CA ALA A 147 -4.04 -19.36 16.76
C ALA A 147 -4.25 -17.83 16.58
N ASN A 148 -4.43 -17.39 15.33
CA ASN A 148 -4.63 -15.98 15.01
C ASN A 148 -6.01 -15.50 15.47
N PRO A 149 -6.13 -14.43 16.26
CA PRO A 149 -7.42 -13.89 16.66
C PRO A 149 -8.16 -13.25 15.48
N ASP A 150 -9.48 -13.38 15.49
CA ASP A 150 -10.40 -12.66 14.60
C ASP A 150 -10.57 -11.22 15.09
N ILE A 151 -9.68 -10.33 14.65
CA ILE A 151 -9.65 -8.91 15.04
C ILE A 151 -10.85 -8.14 14.47
N GLY A 152 -11.25 -8.45 13.23
CA GLY A 152 -12.35 -7.77 12.52
C GLY A 152 -13.73 -8.09 13.11
N GLY A 153 -13.92 -9.31 13.62
CA GLY A 153 -15.18 -9.74 14.22
C GLY A 153 -16.38 -9.62 13.26
N ASP A 154 -17.56 -9.28 13.78
CA ASP A 154 -18.77 -9.14 12.96
C ASP A 154 -18.90 -7.79 12.23
N SER A 155 -18.18 -6.76 12.68
CA SER A 155 -18.45 -5.38 12.27
C SER A 155 -17.24 -4.60 11.77
N PHE A 156 -16.01 -5.14 11.85
CA PHE A 156 -14.77 -4.39 11.64
C PHE A 156 -14.75 -3.08 12.44
N GLN A 157 -15.28 -3.15 13.67
CA GLN A 157 -15.48 -2.04 14.57
C GLN A 157 -15.25 -2.50 16.00
N GLY A 158 -14.66 -1.62 16.81
CA GLY A 158 -14.50 -1.82 18.25
C GLY A 158 -13.07 -2.15 18.65
N ALA A 159 -12.53 -1.35 19.57
CA ALA A 159 -11.22 -1.57 20.15
C ALA A 159 -11.09 -2.97 20.76
N THR A 160 -9.99 -3.66 20.43
CA THR A 160 -9.67 -4.98 20.99
C THR A 160 -8.23 -5.02 21.49
N PRO A 161 -7.97 -5.66 22.65
CA PRO A 161 -6.61 -5.83 23.13
C PRO A 161 -5.85 -6.93 22.37
N LEU A 162 -6.48 -7.63 21.43
CA LEU A 162 -5.86 -8.73 20.70
C LEU A 162 -4.87 -8.27 19.62
N GLY A 163 -4.86 -6.96 19.28
CA GLY A 163 -4.00 -6.38 18.23
C GLY A 163 -2.52 -6.17 18.61
N SER A 164 -2.10 -6.46 19.83
CA SER A 164 -0.69 -6.48 20.23
C SER A 164 -0.36 -7.73 21.04
N LYS A 165 0.85 -8.26 20.85
CA LYS A 165 1.38 -9.38 21.65
C LYS A 165 1.37 -9.05 23.14
N HIS A 166 1.53 -7.77 23.49
CA HIS A 166 1.60 -7.30 24.88
C HIS A 166 0.24 -7.23 25.58
N THR A 167 -0.85 -7.04 24.82
CA THR A 167 -2.20 -6.84 25.39
C THR A 167 -3.12 -8.04 25.19
N ALA A 168 -2.79 -8.98 24.30
CA ALA A 168 -3.67 -10.09 23.93
C ALA A 168 -3.95 -11.12 25.05
N GLY A 169 -3.10 -11.20 26.07
CA GLY A 169 -3.21 -12.16 27.18
C GLY A 169 -2.80 -13.59 26.82
N ASP A 170 -3.04 -14.53 27.74
CA ASP A 170 -2.49 -15.91 27.68
C ASP A 170 -3.55 -17.02 27.56
N ALA A 171 -4.81 -16.68 27.29
CA ALA A 171 -5.88 -17.67 27.20
C ALA A 171 -6.00 -18.26 25.78
N PRO A 172 -6.19 -19.57 25.61
CA PRO A 172 -6.43 -20.16 24.29
C PRO A 172 -7.79 -19.71 23.76
N ILE A 173 -7.82 -19.35 22.47
CA ILE A 173 -9.01 -18.81 21.79
C ILE A 173 -9.70 -19.81 20.85
N TYR A 174 -9.12 -21.00 20.65
CA TYR A 174 -9.67 -22.04 19.80
C TYR A 174 -9.77 -23.41 20.49
N ARG A 175 -10.64 -24.26 19.94
CA ARG A 175 -10.80 -25.68 20.30
C ARG A 175 -10.82 -26.50 19.02
N LEU A 176 -10.07 -27.61 18.99
CA LEU A 176 -10.04 -28.50 17.83
C LEU A 176 -11.43 -29.15 17.70
N ARG A 177 -12.13 -28.97 16.58
CA ARG A 177 -13.50 -29.47 16.39
C ARG A 177 -13.56 -30.78 15.62
N ALA A 178 -12.67 -31.00 14.66
CA ALA A 178 -12.57 -32.25 13.90
C ALA A 178 -11.14 -32.50 13.42
N LEU A 179 -10.73 -33.76 13.43
CA LEU A 179 -9.51 -34.26 12.78
C LEU A 179 -9.71 -35.75 12.53
N GLU A 180 -10.05 -36.14 11.31
CA GLU A 180 -10.48 -37.51 10.99
C GLU A 180 -10.30 -37.84 9.51
N VAL A 181 -10.13 -39.14 9.19
CA VAL A 181 -10.17 -39.59 7.79
C VAL A 181 -11.62 -39.70 7.38
N VAL A 182 -12.00 -39.03 6.29
CA VAL A 182 -13.35 -39.07 5.72
C VAL A 182 -13.33 -39.74 4.35
N GLU A 183 -14.43 -40.42 4.02
CA GLU A 183 -14.72 -40.85 2.65
C GLU A 183 -15.68 -39.86 2.00
N ARG A 184 -15.16 -39.01 1.11
CA ARG A 184 -15.95 -38.08 0.31
C ARG A 184 -16.67 -38.83 -0.81
N ASP A 185 -17.95 -38.54 -0.98
CA ASP A 185 -18.73 -38.92 -2.14
C ASP A 185 -18.57 -37.87 -3.24
N ASP A 186 -17.84 -38.22 -4.29
CA ASP A 186 -17.54 -37.30 -5.39
C ASP A 186 -18.81 -36.99 -6.18
N THR A 187 -19.76 -37.92 -6.28
CA THR A 187 -21.02 -37.69 -7.01
C THR A 187 -21.93 -36.72 -6.25
N VAL A 188 -22.03 -36.86 -4.93
CA VAL A 188 -22.79 -35.92 -4.08
C VAL A 188 -22.10 -34.55 -4.06
N TRP A 189 -20.76 -34.50 -4.00
CA TRP A 189 -20.02 -33.25 -4.09
C TRP A 189 -20.25 -32.54 -5.43
N GLU A 190 -20.22 -33.26 -6.55
CA GLU A 190 -20.53 -32.70 -7.87
C GLU A 190 -21.98 -32.20 -7.98
N LEU A 191 -22.93 -32.93 -7.38
CA LEU A 191 -24.34 -32.49 -7.29
C LEU A 191 -24.46 -31.19 -6.51
N GLN A 192 -23.72 -31.06 -5.40
CA GLN A 192 -23.68 -29.82 -4.62
C GLN A 192 -23.22 -28.64 -5.49
N GLN A 193 -22.17 -28.82 -6.32
CA GLN A 193 -21.66 -27.78 -7.22
C GLN A 193 -22.68 -27.44 -8.33
N ASP A 194 -23.34 -28.45 -8.91
CA ASP A 194 -24.39 -28.26 -9.92
C ASP A 194 -25.56 -27.43 -9.37
N LEU A 195 -26.00 -27.76 -8.15
CA LEU A 195 -27.07 -27.05 -7.45
C LEU A 195 -26.66 -25.63 -7.08
N TRP A 196 -25.42 -25.40 -6.64
CA TRP A 196 -24.93 -24.07 -6.29
C TRP A 196 -24.97 -23.11 -7.49
N VAL A 197 -24.44 -23.55 -8.64
CA VAL A 197 -24.43 -22.73 -9.88
C VAL A 197 -25.85 -22.46 -10.38
N LEU A 198 -26.70 -23.49 -10.52
CA LEU A 198 -28.04 -23.30 -11.08
C LEU A 198 -28.96 -22.50 -10.16
N ARG A 199 -28.87 -22.67 -8.84
CA ARG A 199 -29.64 -21.86 -7.88
C ARG A 199 -29.19 -20.40 -7.90
N GLY A 200 -27.88 -20.16 -7.97
CA GLY A 200 -27.35 -18.80 -8.08
C GLY A 200 -27.77 -18.14 -9.40
N LEU A 201 -27.70 -18.87 -10.52
CA LEU A 201 -28.11 -18.38 -11.82
C LEU A 201 -29.60 -18.02 -11.84
N MET A 202 -30.45 -18.90 -11.32
CA MET A 202 -31.89 -18.66 -11.21
C MET A 202 -32.22 -17.37 -10.46
N ALA A 203 -31.44 -17.02 -9.42
CA ALA A 203 -31.64 -15.80 -8.65
C ALA A 203 -31.31 -14.50 -9.42
N GLU A 204 -30.48 -14.57 -10.47
CA GLU A 204 -30.10 -13.42 -11.31
C GLU A 204 -30.95 -13.31 -12.59
N LEU A 205 -31.61 -14.39 -13.00
CA LEU A 205 -32.44 -14.40 -14.20
C LEU A 205 -33.77 -13.66 -14.01
N PRO A 206 -34.35 -13.07 -15.08
CA PRO A 206 -35.67 -12.44 -15.01
C PRO A 206 -36.76 -13.45 -14.61
N THR A 207 -37.64 -13.05 -13.69
CA THR A 207 -38.73 -13.90 -13.18
C THR A 207 -39.83 -14.18 -14.22
N ASP A 208 -39.94 -13.36 -15.26
CA ASP A 208 -40.82 -13.58 -16.41
C ASP A 208 -40.12 -14.25 -17.61
N GLY A 209 -38.85 -14.63 -17.45
CA GLY A 209 -38.02 -15.24 -18.49
C GLY A 209 -38.19 -16.76 -18.60
N THR A 210 -38.17 -17.29 -19.83
CA THR A 210 -38.28 -18.75 -20.08
C THR A 210 -37.13 -19.53 -19.46
N ARG A 211 -35.90 -18.99 -19.49
CA ARG A 211 -34.71 -19.67 -18.95
C ARG A 211 -34.77 -19.82 -17.43
N GLY A 212 -35.18 -18.77 -16.70
CA GLY A 212 -35.36 -18.83 -15.25
C GLY A 212 -36.41 -19.87 -14.85
N ALA A 213 -37.55 -19.89 -15.56
CA ALA A 213 -38.60 -20.87 -15.33
C ALA A 213 -38.16 -22.32 -15.62
N ASP A 214 -37.36 -22.53 -16.69
CA ASP A 214 -36.78 -23.82 -17.01
C ASP A 214 -35.83 -24.31 -15.90
N VAL A 215 -34.88 -23.47 -15.47
CA VAL A 215 -33.93 -23.79 -14.40
C VAL A 215 -34.66 -24.13 -13.09
N LEU A 216 -35.66 -23.33 -12.69
CA LEU A 216 -36.47 -23.60 -11.51
C LEU A 216 -37.12 -24.99 -11.57
N ARG A 217 -37.72 -25.37 -12.70
CA ARG A 217 -38.39 -26.66 -12.85
C ARG A 217 -37.42 -27.83 -12.99
N VAL A 218 -36.24 -27.60 -13.53
CA VAL A 218 -35.16 -28.59 -13.56
C VAL A 218 -34.66 -28.86 -12.14
N LEU A 219 -34.44 -27.81 -11.34
CA LEU A 219 -34.07 -27.93 -9.92
C LEU A 219 -35.16 -28.64 -9.10
N GLU A 220 -36.43 -28.36 -9.36
CA GLU A 220 -37.56 -29.05 -8.73
C GLU A 220 -37.55 -30.56 -9.05
N ARG A 221 -37.39 -30.92 -10.32
CA ARG A 221 -37.30 -32.33 -10.73
C ARG A 221 -36.07 -33.02 -10.17
N ALA A 222 -34.93 -32.34 -10.06
CA ALA A 222 -33.75 -32.90 -9.42
C ALA A 222 -33.99 -33.15 -7.92
N ALA A 223 -34.73 -32.26 -7.25
CA ALA A 223 -35.18 -32.45 -5.87
C ALA A 223 -36.21 -33.59 -5.71
N ASP A 224 -36.92 -33.98 -6.76
CA ASP A 224 -37.79 -35.17 -6.78
C ASP A 224 -36.99 -36.46 -7.06
N ALA A 225 -35.94 -36.37 -7.87
CA ALA A 225 -35.08 -37.51 -8.22
C ALA A 225 -34.10 -37.89 -7.09
N LEU A 226 -33.77 -36.94 -6.21
CA LEU A 226 -32.93 -37.20 -5.04
C LEU A 226 -33.77 -37.79 -3.89
N ASP A 227 -33.53 -39.05 -3.56
CA ASP A 227 -34.11 -39.67 -2.37
C ASP A 227 -33.44 -39.08 -1.10
N PRO A 228 -34.18 -38.36 -0.23
CA PRO A 228 -33.61 -37.80 0.99
C PRO A 228 -33.13 -38.86 1.99
N ASP A 229 -33.56 -40.12 1.85
CA ASP A 229 -33.14 -41.24 2.69
C ASP A 229 -32.01 -42.07 2.03
N ASP A 230 -31.71 -41.84 0.75
CA ASP A 230 -30.59 -42.45 0.00
C ASP A 230 -29.92 -41.45 -0.96
N VAL A 231 -29.32 -40.40 -0.38
CA VAL A 231 -28.67 -39.32 -1.15
C VAL A 231 -27.52 -39.87 -2.00
N ALA A 232 -26.68 -40.72 -1.45
CA ALA A 232 -25.52 -41.28 -2.15
C ALA A 232 -25.94 -42.19 -3.33
N GLY A 233 -26.99 -42.99 -3.17
CA GLY A 233 -27.50 -43.88 -4.23
C GLY A 233 -28.20 -43.15 -5.37
N THR A 234 -28.79 -41.97 -5.11
CA THR A 234 -29.64 -41.25 -6.07
C THR A 234 -29.06 -39.91 -6.55
N ALA A 235 -27.90 -39.49 -6.06
CA ALA A 235 -27.26 -38.25 -6.51
C ALA A 235 -26.99 -38.22 -8.01
N ALA A 236 -26.59 -39.35 -8.60
CA ALA A 236 -26.37 -39.47 -10.04
C ALA A 236 -27.66 -39.20 -10.85
N ASP A 237 -28.82 -39.65 -10.36
CA ASP A 237 -30.12 -39.43 -11.00
C ASP A 237 -30.50 -37.95 -10.96
N ALA A 238 -30.30 -37.29 -9.82
CA ALA A 238 -30.51 -35.85 -9.69
C ALA A 238 -29.59 -35.06 -10.63
N ARG A 239 -28.31 -35.42 -10.74
CA ARG A 239 -27.37 -34.80 -11.69
C ARG A 239 -27.76 -35.01 -13.14
N ALA A 240 -28.23 -36.21 -13.49
CA ALA A 240 -28.71 -36.50 -14.85
C ALA A 240 -29.89 -35.59 -15.24
N VAL A 241 -30.75 -35.22 -14.28
CA VAL A 241 -31.83 -34.24 -14.49
C VAL A 241 -31.27 -32.82 -14.72
N LEU A 242 -30.23 -32.41 -13.98
CA LEU A 242 -29.61 -31.08 -14.10
C LEU A 242 -28.77 -30.91 -15.37
N ALA A 243 -28.19 -32.01 -15.89
CA ALA A 243 -27.23 -31.97 -17.00
C ALA A 243 -27.75 -31.26 -18.25
N GLY A 244 -29.03 -31.44 -18.59
CA GLY A 244 -29.66 -30.77 -19.73
C GLY A 244 -29.70 -29.25 -19.58
N ALA A 245 -29.94 -28.75 -18.37
CA ALA A 245 -29.94 -27.31 -18.10
C ALA A 245 -28.53 -26.73 -18.09
N LEU A 246 -27.54 -27.46 -17.57
CA LEU A 246 -26.14 -27.03 -17.54
C LEU A 246 -25.48 -27.01 -18.93
N ALA A 247 -25.94 -27.85 -19.86
CA ALA A 247 -25.35 -27.98 -21.20
C ALA A 247 -25.93 -27.01 -22.25
N VAL A 248 -26.85 -26.12 -21.89
CA VAL A 248 -27.38 -25.12 -22.83
C VAL A 248 -26.32 -24.04 -23.04
N PRO A 249 -25.82 -23.83 -24.27
CA PRO A 249 -24.70 -22.94 -24.53
C PRO A 249 -25.08 -21.47 -24.40
N THR A 250 -24.14 -20.65 -23.96
CA THR A 250 -24.30 -19.20 -23.83
C THR A 250 -24.55 -18.53 -25.18
N SER A 251 -25.35 -17.46 -25.21
CA SER A 251 -25.52 -16.66 -26.42
C SER A 251 -24.19 -16.06 -26.91
N GLY A 252 -23.99 -15.98 -28.23
CA GLY A 252 -22.76 -15.39 -28.80
C GLY A 252 -22.54 -13.90 -28.49
N SER A 253 -23.56 -13.22 -27.95
CA SER A 253 -23.49 -11.82 -27.50
C SER A 253 -23.25 -11.67 -25.99
N ALA A 254 -23.21 -12.74 -25.22
CA ALA A 254 -23.04 -12.66 -23.78
C ALA A 254 -21.69 -12.05 -23.40
N HIS A 255 -21.66 -11.34 -22.28
CA HIS A 255 -20.42 -10.83 -21.70
C HIS A 255 -19.40 -11.95 -21.44
N ARG A 256 -18.13 -11.68 -21.69
CA ARG A 256 -17.02 -12.62 -21.47
C ARG A 256 -16.21 -12.19 -20.25
N ALA A 257 -16.26 -13.00 -19.19
CA ALA A 257 -15.42 -12.83 -18.01
C ALA A 257 -14.19 -13.73 -18.12
N ILE A 258 -13.01 -13.14 -18.23
CA ILE A 258 -11.74 -13.88 -18.11
C ILE A 258 -11.42 -13.94 -16.62
N ALA A 259 -11.58 -15.12 -16.04
CA ALA A 259 -11.35 -15.39 -14.63
C ALA A 259 -9.85 -15.64 -14.38
N VAL A 260 -9.26 -14.77 -13.58
CA VAL A 260 -7.86 -14.84 -13.14
C VAL A 260 -7.86 -15.25 -11.67
N GLY A 261 -7.29 -16.42 -11.36
CA GLY A 261 -7.12 -16.83 -9.97
C GLY A 261 -6.20 -15.86 -9.27
N HIS A 262 -6.58 -15.39 -8.09
CA HIS A 262 -5.91 -14.32 -7.38
C HIS A 262 -5.97 -14.56 -5.87
N ALA A 263 -4.94 -14.13 -5.16
CA ALA A 263 -4.98 -14.02 -3.71
C ALA A 263 -4.31 -12.71 -3.31
N HIS A 264 -5.13 -11.72 -2.96
CA HIS A 264 -4.65 -10.53 -2.26
C HIS A 264 -4.18 -10.96 -0.88
N ILE A 265 -2.94 -10.64 -0.49
CA ILE A 265 -2.43 -10.99 0.85
C ILE A 265 -1.76 -9.77 1.43
N ASP A 266 -2.35 -9.22 2.49
CA ASP A 266 -1.80 -8.05 3.14
C ASP A 266 -0.48 -8.35 3.85
N SER A 267 0.58 -7.63 3.44
CA SER A 267 1.93 -7.80 3.98
C SER A 267 1.96 -7.63 5.49
N ALA A 268 1.12 -6.73 6.00
CA ALA A 268 0.62 -6.72 7.36
C ALA A 268 -0.69 -5.92 7.38
N TRP A 269 -1.63 -6.33 8.20
CA TRP A 269 -2.90 -5.60 8.41
C TRP A 269 -3.47 -5.88 9.80
N LEU A 270 -4.37 -6.85 9.90
CA LEU A 270 -4.91 -7.34 11.16
C LEU A 270 -4.04 -8.44 11.77
N TRP A 271 -2.84 -8.64 11.24
CA TRP A 271 -1.80 -9.57 11.69
C TRP A 271 -0.41 -8.96 11.39
N PRO A 272 0.64 -9.36 12.13
CA PRO A 272 2.01 -8.90 11.88
C PRO A 272 2.63 -9.57 10.63
N VAL A 273 3.68 -8.94 10.07
CA VAL A 273 4.44 -9.45 8.91
C VAL A 273 4.89 -10.90 9.07
N ARG A 274 5.30 -11.30 10.29
CA ARG A 274 5.71 -12.68 10.59
C ARG A 274 4.62 -13.71 10.28
N GLU A 275 3.35 -13.35 10.41
CA GLU A 275 2.24 -14.24 10.08
C GLU A 275 1.97 -14.24 8.59
N THR A 276 2.15 -13.12 7.88
CA THR A 276 1.98 -13.07 6.42
C THR A 276 2.92 -14.01 5.69
N LYS A 277 4.17 -14.14 6.13
CA LYS A 277 5.11 -15.14 5.58
C LYS A 277 4.51 -16.55 5.58
N ARG A 278 3.83 -16.94 6.66
CA ARG A 278 3.16 -18.24 6.79
C ARG A 278 1.87 -18.29 5.96
N LYS A 279 1.12 -17.17 5.87
CA LYS A 279 -0.06 -17.04 4.99
C LYS A 279 0.28 -17.24 3.53
N CYS A 280 1.40 -16.69 3.06
CA CYS A 280 1.91 -16.92 1.72
C CYS A 280 2.20 -18.42 1.50
N ALA A 281 2.95 -19.07 2.41
CA ALA A 281 3.24 -20.49 2.28
C ALA A 281 1.96 -21.36 2.23
N ARG A 282 0.97 -21.04 3.06
CA ARG A 282 -0.34 -21.70 3.07
C ARG A 282 -1.08 -21.50 1.75
N THR A 283 -1.30 -20.26 1.35
CA THR A 283 -2.03 -19.90 0.13
C THR A 283 -1.37 -20.49 -1.11
N PHE A 284 -0.06 -20.36 -1.23
CA PHE A 284 0.67 -20.83 -2.40
C PHE A 284 0.70 -22.35 -2.48
N SER A 285 0.79 -23.07 -1.35
CA SER A 285 0.67 -24.53 -1.34
C SER A 285 -0.72 -24.98 -1.80
N ASN A 286 -1.80 -24.27 -1.42
CA ASN A 286 -3.16 -24.54 -1.93
C ASN A 286 -3.26 -24.32 -3.45
N VAL A 287 -2.73 -23.20 -3.95
CA VAL A 287 -2.71 -22.90 -5.39
C VAL A 287 -1.94 -23.96 -6.18
N LEU A 288 -0.77 -24.38 -5.69
CA LEU A 288 0.03 -25.43 -6.32
C LEU A 288 -0.71 -26.77 -6.36
N ASP A 289 -1.40 -27.12 -5.27
CA ASP A 289 -2.24 -28.32 -5.17
C ASP A 289 -3.46 -28.28 -6.11
N LEU A 290 -4.03 -27.09 -6.38
CA LEU A 290 -5.05 -26.91 -7.42
C LEU A 290 -4.45 -27.06 -8.83
N MET A 291 -3.27 -26.48 -9.08
CA MET A 291 -2.57 -26.61 -10.37
C MET A 291 -2.16 -28.05 -10.71
N ASP A 292 -1.95 -28.89 -9.69
CA ASP A 292 -1.67 -30.32 -9.87
C ASP A 292 -2.92 -31.08 -10.37
N ARG A 293 -4.13 -30.62 -10.04
CA ARG A 293 -5.40 -31.30 -10.36
C ARG A 293 -6.11 -30.77 -11.59
N ASP A 294 -5.96 -29.48 -11.86
CA ASP A 294 -6.60 -28.82 -12.99
C ASP A 294 -5.52 -28.22 -13.90
N PRO A 295 -5.36 -28.69 -15.15
CA PRO A 295 -4.35 -28.18 -16.07
C PRO A 295 -4.66 -26.78 -16.65
N ASP A 296 -5.92 -26.36 -16.65
CA ASP A 296 -6.38 -25.08 -17.22
C ASP A 296 -6.32 -23.94 -16.20
N PHE A 297 -6.22 -24.27 -14.91
CA PHE A 297 -6.10 -23.29 -13.82
C PHE A 297 -4.83 -22.43 -13.95
N THR A 298 -5.03 -21.12 -13.82
CA THR A 298 -3.98 -20.08 -13.80
C THR A 298 -4.14 -19.19 -12.57
N PHE A 299 -3.03 -18.68 -12.07
CA PHE A 299 -2.99 -17.86 -10.85
C PHE A 299 -2.05 -16.66 -11.02
N ALA A 300 -2.49 -15.48 -10.60
CA ALA A 300 -1.72 -14.25 -10.58
C ALA A 300 -1.36 -13.85 -9.14
N CYS A 301 -0.10 -13.44 -8.93
CA CYS A 301 0.38 -12.97 -7.62
C CYS A 301 1.40 -11.84 -7.79
N SER A 302 1.21 -10.77 -7.02
CA SER A 302 1.78 -9.43 -7.27
C SER A 302 3.12 -9.15 -6.57
N SER A 303 3.15 -9.13 -5.24
CA SER A 303 4.24 -8.53 -4.46
C SER A 303 5.52 -9.37 -4.50
N ALA A 304 6.61 -8.85 -5.09
CA ALA A 304 7.90 -9.53 -5.14
C ALA A 304 8.44 -9.92 -3.75
N GLN A 305 8.16 -9.10 -2.73
CA GLN A 305 8.51 -9.38 -1.34
C GLN A 305 7.94 -10.72 -0.83
N GLN A 306 6.74 -11.12 -1.27
CA GLN A 306 6.14 -12.39 -0.88
C GLN A 306 6.90 -13.57 -1.50
N TYR A 307 7.35 -13.44 -2.75
CA TYR A 307 8.21 -14.43 -3.39
C TYR A 307 9.58 -14.52 -2.72
N ALA A 308 10.16 -13.37 -2.32
CA ALA A 308 11.42 -13.35 -1.58
C ALA A 308 11.29 -14.12 -0.24
N TRP A 309 10.20 -13.93 0.50
CA TRP A 309 9.93 -14.73 1.70
C TRP A 309 9.81 -16.23 1.40
N MET A 310 9.17 -16.62 0.30
CA MET A 310 9.10 -18.03 -0.09
C MET A 310 10.47 -18.60 -0.47
N ARG A 311 11.29 -17.85 -1.22
CA ARG A 311 12.64 -18.27 -1.58
C ARG A 311 13.48 -18.52 -0.33
N ASP A 312 13.39 -17.61 0.64
CA ASP A 312 14.28 -17.59 1.80
C ASP A 312 13.80 -18.56 2.91
N GLU A 313 12.48 -18.73 3.10
CA GLU A 313 11.90 -19.51 4.21
C GLU A 313 11.21 -20.81 3.78
N TYR A 314 10.72 -20.91 2.55
CA TYR A 314 9.99 -22.08 2.02
C TYR A 314 10.53 -22.51 0.63
N PRO A 315 11.82 -22.88 0.51
CA PRO A 315 12.48 -23.06 -0.78
C PRO A 315 11.86 -24.16 -1.66
N GLU A 316 11.19 -25.16 -1.06
CA GLU A 316 10.45 -26.20 -1.81
C GLU A 316 9.22 -25.61 -2.51
N VAL A 317 8.41 -24.81 -1.79
CA VAL A 317 7.27 -24.09 -2.36
C VAL A 317 7.74 -23.14 -3.46
N PHE A 318 8.82 -22.39 -3.22
CA PHE A 318 9.39 -21.48 -4.23
C PHE A 318 9.88 -22.21 -5.48
N ALA A 319 10.50 -23.38 -5.34
CA ALA A 319 10.92 -24.19 -6.49
C ALA A 319 9.72 -24.65 -7.34
N ARG A 320 8.61 -25.05 -6.70
CA ARG A 320 7.37 -25.40 -7.40
C ARG A 320 6.73 -24.18 -8.06
N ILE A 321 6.72 -23.01 -7.42
CA ILE A 321 6.29 -21.75 -8.04
C ILE A 321 7.10 -21.48 -9.32
N LYS A 322 8.44 -21.55 -9.24
CA LYS A 322 9.32 -21.33 -10.40
C LYS A 322 9.02 -22.28 -11.56
N GLN A 323 8.69 -23.54 -11.27
CA GLN A 323 8.22 -24.49 -12.28
C GLN A 323 6.90 -24.02 -12.92
N ARG A 324 5.89 -23.65 -12.12
CA ARG A 324 4.59 -23.20 -12.63
C ARG A 324 4.67 -21.86 -13.39
N VAL A 325 5.64 -21.01 -13.06
CA VAL A 325 5.96 -19.80 -13.83
C VAL A 325 6.53 -20.16 -15.20
N ALA A 326 7.48 -21.10 -15.27
CA ALA A 326 8.04 -21.57 -16.54
C ALA A 326 6.99 -22.25 -17.45
N GLU A 327 5.95 -22.85 -16.85
CA GLU A 327 4.80 -23.41 -17.56
C GLU A 327 3.79 -22.35 -18.04
N GLY A 328 3.92 -21.09 -17.60
CA GLY A 328 2.97 -20.01 -17.92
C GLY A 328 1.63 -20.12 -17.20
N ARG A 329 1.59 -20.82 -16.05
CA ARG A 329 0.36 -21.07 -15.28
C ARG A 329 0.32 -20.28 -13.98
N TRP A 330 1.49 -20.02 -13.41
CA TRP A 330 1.68 -19.02 -12.35
C TRP A 330 2.21 -17.74 -12.99
N ILE A 331 1.49 -16.64 -12.80
CA ILE A 331 1.77 -15.36 -13.45
C ILE A 331 2.24 -14.36 -12.39
N PRO A 332 3.55 -14.08 -12.30
CA PRO A 332 4.03 -12.91 -11.55
C PRO A 332 3.45 -11.65 -12.19
N VAL A 333 2.80 -10.79 -11.40
CA VAL A 333 2.15 -9.57 -11.90
C VAL A 333 2.60 -8.33 -11.14
N GLY A 334 2.29 -7.15 -11.70
CA GLY A 334 2.37 -5.87 -10.99
C GLY A 334 3.74 -5.19 -10.92
N GLY A 335 4.81 -5.97 -10.75
CA GLY A 335 6.20 -5.47 -10.85
C GLY A 335 6.70 -4.59 -9.71
N MET A 336 5.91 -4.39 -8.65
CA MET A 336 6.35 -3.68 -7.44
C MET A 336 6.89 -4.64 -6.38
N TRP A 337 7.73 -4.11 -5.47
CA TRP A 337 8.23 -4.87 -4.33
C TRP A 337 7.09 -5.31 -3.41
N VAL A 338 6.19 -4.37 -3.10
CA VAL A 338 4.91 -4.65 -2.44
C VAL A 338 3.78 -3.89 -3.15
N GLU A 339 2.53 -4.28 -2.91
CA GLU A 339 1.37 -3.44 -3.25
C GLU A 339 1.34 -2.19 -2.34
N SER A 340 2.07 -1.15 -2.74
CA SER A 340 2.26 0.03 -1.91
C SER A 340 1.03 0.93 -1.87
N ASP A 341 0.96 1.81 -0.85
CA ASP A 341 0.22 3.06 -1.02
C ASP A 341 0.84 3.90 -2.15
N THR A 342 0.08 4.81 -2.74
CA THR A 342 0.59 5.65 -3.85
C THR A 342 0.52 7.16 -3.58
N ASN A 343 -0.04 7.56 -2.45
CA ASN A 343 -0.16 8.97 -2.07
C ASN A 343 0.95 9.41 -1.12
N LEU A 344 1.34 8.54 -0.18
CA LEU A 344 2.25 8.84 0.93
C LEU A 344 3.74 8.55 0.66
N PRO A 345 4.12 7.56 -0.19
CA PRO A 345 5.53 7.39 -0.55
C PRO A 345 6.04 8.48 -1.49
N GLY A 346 7.29 8.90 -1.33
CA GLY A 346 7.97 9.83 -2.24
C GLY A 346 8.11 9.30 -3.67
N GLY A 347 8.38 10.20 -4.62
CA GLY A 347 8.52 9.82 -6.03
C GLY A 347 9.64 8.81 -6.28
N GLU A 348 10.79 9.02 -5.66
CA GLU A 348 11.89 8.05 -5.73
C GLU A 348 11.50 6.70 -5.11
N ALA A 349 10.76 6.69 -3.99
CA ALA A 349 10.30 5.44 -3.37
C ALA A 349 9.33 4.66 -4.28
N LEU A 350 8.38 5.33 -4.94
CA LEU A 350 7.51 4.67 -5.93
C LEU A 350 8.31 4.14 -7.13
N ALA A 351 9.35 4.85 -7.57
CA ALA A 351 10.24 4.32 -8.58
C ALA A 351 11.02 3.09 -8.07
N ARG A 352 11.47 3.10 -6.81
CA ARG A 352 12.16 1.97 -6.17
C ARG A 352 11.27 0.76 -5.93
N GLN A 353 9.97 0.94 -5.69
CA GLN A 353 9.00 -0.17 -5.70
C GLN A 353 9.12 -0.97 -7.00
N PHE A 354 9.12 -0.29 -8.16
CA PHE A 354 9.27 -0.94 -9.47
C PHE A 354 10.68 -1.48 -9.71
N VAL A 355 11.73 -0.74 -9.34
CA VAL A 355 13.11 -1.21 -9.52
C VAL A 355 13.32 -2.50 -8.75
N ALA A 356 13.01 -2.54 -7.46
CA ALA A 356 13.18 -3.73 -6.63
C ALA A 356 12.30 -4.89 -7.10
N GLY A 357 11.00 -4.64 -7.34
CA GLY A 357 10.06 -5.68 -7.75
C GLY A 357 10.38 -6.30 -9.11
N LYS A 358 10.60 -5.47 -10.14
CA LYS A 358 10.90 -5.98 -11.49
C LYS A 358 12.27 -6.62 -11.57
N ARG A 359 13.29 -6.08 -10.89
CA ARG A 359 14.60 -6.74 -10.82
C ARG A 359 14.47 -8.15 -10.24
N PHE A 360 13.74 -8.29 -9.13
CA PHE A 360 13.49 -9.60 -8.53
C PHE A 360 12.84 -10.57 -9.53
N PHE A 361 11.79 -10.15 -10.25
CA PHE A 361 11.13 -11.02 -11.23
C PHE A 361 11.99 -11.36 -12.45
N LEU A 362 12.80 -10.42 -12.92
CA LEU A 362 13.76 -10.65 -13.99
C LEU A 362 14.86 -11.65 -13.57
N GLU A 363 15.41 -11.47 -12.37
CA GLU A 363 16.51 -12.29 -11.83
C GLU A 363 16.04 -13.70 -11.48
N GLU A 364 14.86 -13.85 -10.86
CA GLU A 364 14.37 -15.14 -10.37
C GLU A 364 13.60 -15.94 -11.45
N PHE A 365 12.86 -15.26 -12.32
CA PHE A 365 11.93 -15.89 -13.26
C PHE A 365 12.16 -15.52 -14.74
N GLY A 366 12.95 -14.48 -15.03
CA GLY A 366 13.09 -13.97 -16.40
C GLY A 366 11.82 -13.31 -16.94
N VAL A 367 10.94 -12.82 -16.06
CA VAL A 367 9.65 -12.21 -16.39
C VAL A 367 9.73 -10.70 -16.20
N ASP A 368 9.40 -9.95 -17.25
CA ASP A 368 9.13 -8.49 -17.17
C ASP A 368 7.62 -8.28 -17.16
N THR A 369 7.08 -7.69 -16.09
CA THR A 369 5.63 -7.49 -15.92
C THR A 369 5.16 -6.28 -16.75
N PRO A 370 4.26 -6.46 -17.74
CA PRO A 370 3.78 -5.36 -18.57
C PRO A 370 2.74 -4.48 -17.87
N GLU A 371 2.20 -4.92 -16.74
CA GLU A 371 1.21 -4.19 -15.93
C GLU A 371 1.75 -3.78 -14.56
N ALA A 372 1.12 -2.74 -14.00
CA ALA A 372 1.12 -2.46 -12.57
C ALA A 372 -0.21 -2.95 -11.96
N TRP A 373 -0.14 -3.53 -10.76
CA TRP A 373 -1.24 -4.26 -10.11
C TRP A 373 -1.42 -3.75 -8.68
N LEU A 374 -2.46 -2.95 -8.45
CA LEU A 374 -2.74 -2.31 -7.16
C LEU A 374 -4.25 -2.32 -6.87
N PRO A 375 -4.85 -3.51 -6.62
CA PRO A 375 -6.27 -3.63 -6.35
C PRO A 375 -6.71 -2.82 -5.13
N ASP A 376 -5.85 -2.72 -4.10
CA ASP A 376 -6.26 -2.24 -2.77
C ASP A 376 -5.64 -0.94 -2.23
N SER A 377 -4.83 -0.23 -3.01
CA SER A 377 -4.28 1.07 -2.57
C SER A 377 -5.37 2.14 -2.38
N PHE A 378 -5.21 3.01 -1.38
CA PHE A 378 -6.22 4.01 -0.97
C PHE A 378 -6.14 5.31 -1.78
N GLY A 379 -6.41 5.20 -3.08
CA GLY A 379 -6.34 6.30 -4.05
C GLY A 379 -5.03 6.32 -4.83
N TYR A 380 -5.04 7.03 -5.96
CA TYR A 380 -3.96 6.96 -6.94
C TYR A 380 -3.45 8.32 -7.39
N THR A 381 -2.17 8.58 -7.13
CA THR A 381 -1.48 9.82 -7.51
C THR A 381 -1.48 10.05 -9.02
N GLY A 382 -1.66 11.31 -9.44
CA GLY A 382 -1.63 11.72 -10.85
C GLY A 382 -0.27 11.54 -11.54
N ALA A 383 0.80 11.24 -10.79
CA ALA A 383 2.13 10.97 -11.35
C ALA A 383 2.34 9.50 -11.75
N LEU A 384 1.51 8.59 -11.25
CA LEU A 384 1.73 7.14 -11.40
C LEU A 384 1.76 6.67 -12.86
N PRO A 385 0.94 7.18 -13.81
CA PRO A 385 1.05 6.79 -15.21
C PRO A 385 2.45 6.97 -15.80
N GLN A 386 3.12 8.08 -15.52
CA GLN A 386 4.50 8.30 -15.98
C GLN A 386 5.48 7.33 -15.32
N ILE A 387 5.33 7.07 -14.01
CA ILE A 387 6.20 6.15 -13.27
C ILE A 387 6.06 4.71 -13.82
N VAL A 388 4.81 4.27 -14.07
CA VAL A 388 4.51 2.97 -14.69
C VAL A 388 5.15 2.86 -16.07
N ARG A 389 5.04 3.90 -16.91
CA ARG A 389 5.69 3.95 -18.23
C ARG A 389 7.21 3.94 -18.12
N ALA A 390 7.78 4.68 -17.17
CA ALA A 390 9.21 4.73 -16.91
C ALA A 390 9.74 3.40 -16.38
N ALA A 391 8.91 2.56 -15.74
CA ALA A 391 9.24 1.18 -15.38
C ALA A 391 9.14 0.19 -16.56
N GLY A 392 8.78 0.67 -17.77
CA GLY A 392 8.55 -0.16 -18.95
C GLY A 392 7.20 -0.89 -18.97
N SER A 393 6.30 -0.59 -18.01
CA SER A 393 4.94 -1.14 -17.99
C SER A 393 4.00 -0.26 -18.83
N LYS A 394 2.93 -0.86 -19.37
CA LYS A 394 1.94 -0.20 -20.24
C LYS A 394 0.50 -0.32 -19.76
N TRP A 395 0.23 -1.22 -18.81
CA TRP A 395 -1.11 -1.50 -18.29
C TRP A 395 -1.21 -1.21 -16.79
N PHE A 396 -2.42 -0.96 -16.32
CA PHE A 396 -2.72 -0.74 -14.90
C PHE A 396 -4.03 -1.41 -14.50
N VAL A 397 -4.07 -2.06 -13.34
CA VAL A 397 -5.29 -2.63 -12.76
C VAL A 397 -5.45 -2.23 -11.30
N THR A 398 -6.68 -1.87 -10.93
CA THR A 398 -7.09 -1.44 -9.60
C THR A 398 -8.56 -1.80 -9.34
N GLN A 399 -8.96 -1.91 -8.07
CA GLN A 399 -10.35 -2.12 -7.67
C GLN A 399 -10.91 -1.01 -6.76
N LYS A 400 -10.12 -0.47 -5.83
CA LYS A 400 -10.61 0.46 -4.78
C LYS A 400 -11.42 1.67 -5.25
N PRO A 401 -11.22 2.28 -6.43
CA PRO A 401 -12.07 3.40 -6.85
C PRO A 401 -13.56 3.05 -7.02
N SER A 402 -13.93 1.76 -7.10
CA SER A 402 -15.34 1.35 -7.07
C SER A 402 -16.01 1.56 -5.71
N TRP A 403 -15.25 1.88 -4.65
CA TRP A 403 -15.73 2.12 -3.29
C TRP A 403 -15.99 3.61 -3.00
N ASN A 404 -15.87 4.49 -4.00
CA ASN A 404 -16.18 5.90 -3.82
C ASN A 404 -17.60 6.11 -3.24
N GLU A 405 -17.70 6.94 -2.19
CA GLU A 405 -18.96 7.20 -1.49
C GLU A 405 -20.01 7.88 -2.36
N THR A 406 -19.57 8.80 -3.23
CA THR A 406 -20.48 9.70 -3.96
C THR A 406 -20.39 9.50 -5.46
N ASN A 407 -19.18 9.48 -6.03
CA ASN A 407 -18.99 9.50 -7.47
C ASN A 407 -18.42 8.18 -8.04
N VAL A 408 -19.07 7.67 -9.07
CA VAL A 408 -18.62 6.48 -9.82
C VAL A 408 -17.74 6.91 -10.98
N ILE A 409 -16.57 6.29 -11.14
CA ILE A 409 -15.72 6.50 -12.33
C ILE A 409 -16.52 6.09 -13.59
N PRO A 410 -16.53 6.93 -14.65
CA PRO A 410 -17.42 6.71 -15.81
C PRO A 410 -16.98 5.57 -16.72
N HIS A 411 -15.85 4.92 -16.45
CA HIS A 411 -15.20 3.92 -17.29
C HIS A 411 -14.78 2.68 -16.49
N THR A 412 -14.91 1.49 -17.09
CA THR A 412 -14.32 0.23 -16.62
C THR A 412 -12.96 0.02 -17.28
N SER A 413 -12.80 0.40 -18.55
CA SER A 413 -11.53 0.32 -19.30
C SER A 413 -11.24 1.63 -20.02
N PHE A 414 -10.11 2.28 -19.74
CA PHE A 414 -9.79 3.62 -20.22
C PHE A 414 -8.29 3.90 -20.25
N LEU A 415 -7.86 4.96 -20.93
CA LEU A 415 -6.51 5.49 -20.81
C LEU A 415 -6.43 6.40 -19.59
N TRP A 416 -5.63 6.04 -18.61
CA TRP A 416 -5.31 6.92 -17.51
C TRP A 416 -4.12 7.80 -17.88
N GLU A 417 -4.36 9.11 -17.92
CA GLU A 417 -3.38 10.15 -18.24
C GLU A 417 -2.84 10.79 -16.97
N GLY A 418 -1.51 10.77 -16.82
CA GLY A 418 -0.82 11.41 -15.71
C GLY A 418 -0.63 12.92 -15.91
N ILE A 419 -0.10 13.60 -14.89
CA ILE A 419 0.13 15.06 -14.92
C ILE A 419 1.06 15.52 -16.04
N ASP A 420 1.95 14.66 -16.52
CA ASP A 420 2.89 14.90 -17.63
C ASP A 420 2.26 14.61 -19.02
N GLY A 421 1.08 14.00 -19.06
CA GLY A 421 0.41 13.52 -20.27
C GLY A 421 0.75 12.08 -20.67
N SER A 422 1.58 11.35 -19.91
CA SER A 422 1.79 9.91 -20.13
C SER A 422 0.50 9.13 -19.93
N ARG A 423 0.26 8.12 -20.77
CA ARG A 423 -0.96 7.29 -20.73
C ARG A 423 -0.68 5.81 -20.56
N VAL A 424 -1.45 5.17 -19.69
CA VAL A 424 -1.49 3.71 -19.49
C VAL A 424 -2.92 3.20 -19.67
N LEU A 425 -3.09 2.03 -20.27
CA LEU A 425 -4.41 1.41 -20.36
C LEU A 425 -4.76 0.83 -19.00
N THR A 426 -5.84 1.33 -18.42
CA THR A 426 -6.32 0.98 -17.08
C THR A 426 -7.59 0.15 -17.18
N HIS A 427 -7.69 -0.90 -16.36
CA HIS A 427 -8.90 -1.70 -16.18
C HIS A 427 -9.30 -1.77 -14.71
N LEU A 428 -10.57 -1.49 -14.42
CA LEU A 428 -11.21 -1.71 -13.13
C LEU A 428 -12.14 -2.91 -13.28
N PRO A 429 -11.85 -4.09 -12.69
CA PRO A 429 -12.72 -5.25 -12.81
C PRO A 429 -14.17 -4.90 -12.42
N PRO A 430 -15.16 -5.07 -13.32
CA PRO A 430 -16.51 -4.53 -13.10
C PRO A 430 -17.32 -5.32 -12.07
N ALA A 431 -16.82 -6.46 -11.58
CA ALA A 431 -17.44 -7.19 -10.49
C ALA A 431 -17.32 -6.44 -9.14
N ASP A 432 -16.62 -5.29 -9.10
CA ASP A 432 -16.44 -4.45 -7.91
C ASP A 432 -15.82 -5.17 -6.71
N THR A 433 -15.07 -6.24 -6.97
CA THR A 433 -14.37 -7.05 -5.97
C THR A 433 -13.16 -7.72 -6.61
N TYR A 434 -12.08 -7.87 -5.84
CA TYR A 434 -10.95 -8.72 -6.18
C TYR A 434 -10.97 -10.08 -5.44
N ASN A 435 -12.07 -10.34 -4.71
CA ASN A 435 -12.32 -11.52 -3.89
C ASN A 435 -13.55 -12.31 -4.38
N SER A 436 -13.72 -12.44 -5.70
CA SER A 436 -14.89 -13.15 -6.24
C SER A 436 -14.85 -14.64 -5.89
N ASP A 437 -16.02 -15.21 -5.62
CA ASP A 437 -16.21 -16.66 -5.49
C ASP A 437 -16.70 -17.31 -6.80
N VAL A 438 -16.64 -16.57 -7.91
CA VAL A 438 -17.15 -16.97 -9.23
C VAL A 438 -18.67 -17.25 -9.19
N SER A 439 -19.39 -16.64 -8.24
CA SER A 439 -20.84 -16.79 -8.18
C SER A 439 -21.54 -16.19 -9.40
N PRO A 440 -22.70 -16.74 -9.79
CA PRO A 440 -23.56 -16.10 -10.79
C PRO A 440 -23.85 -14.63 -10.49
N ALA A 441 -23.98 -14.26 -9.21
CA ALA A 441 -24.19 -12.88 -8.78
C ALA A 441 -23.01 -11.95 -9.12
N ASP A 442 -21.78 -12.39 -8.87
CA ASP A 442 -20.56 -11.64 -9.21
C ASP A 442 -20.40 -11.48 -10.73
N LEU A 443 -20.68 -12.54 -11.50
CA LEU A 443 -20.63 -12.51 -12.95
C LEU A 443 -21.66 -11.52 -13.53
N HIS A 444 -22.92 -11.57 -13.09
CA HIS A 444 -23.97 -10.65 -13.51
C HIS A 444 -23.71 -9.21 -13.04
N ARG A 445 -23.05 -9.03 -11.88
CA ARG A 445 -22.58 -7.71 -11.46
C ARG A 445 -21.52 -7.18 -12.42
N GLY A 446 -20.54 -8.01 -12.80
CA GLY A 446 -19.54 -7.69 -13.81
C GLY A 446 -20.13 -7.27 -15.16
N GLU A 447 -21.12 -8.00 -15.66
CA GLU A 447 -21.81 -7.63 -16.91
C GLU A 447 -22.57 -6.30 -16.80
N ARG A 448 -23.35 -6.11 -15.72
CA ARG A 448 -24.12 -4.86 -15.48
C ARG A 448 -23.21 -3.64 -15.36
N ASN A 449 -22.05 -3.80 -14.75
CA ASN A 449 -21.14 -2.71 -14.42
C ASN A 449 -20.11 -2.41 -15.49
N ASN A 450 -19.88 -3.29 -16.46
CA ASN A 450 -19.02 -3.01 -17.62
C ASN A 450 -19.54 -1.78 -18.39
N LYS A 451 -18.83 -0.65 -18.28
CA LYS A 451 -19.24 0.65 -18.87
C LYS A 451 -18.96 0.72 -20.36
N GLU A 452 -17.96 -0.01 -20.85
CA GLU A 452 -17.57 -0.08 -22.26
C GLU A 452 -18.35 -1.14 -23.05
N ARG A 453 -19.37 -1.76 -22.44
CA ARG A 453 -20.27 -2.71 -23.10
C ARG A 453 -20.84 -2.13 -24.39
N GLY A 454 -20.93 -2.96 -25.42
CA GLY A 454 -21.30 -2.54 -26.78
C GLY A 454 -20.12 -2.13 -27.66
N VAL A 455 -18.95 -1.85 -27.07
CA VAL A 455 -17.67 -1.71 -27.78
C VAL A 455 -16.69 -2.81 -27.37
N ALA A 456 -16.52 -3.02 -26.06
CA ALA A 456 -15.74 -4.12 -25.49
C ALA A 456 -16.64 -5.02 -24.63
N ASN A 457 -16.63 -6.32 -24.94
CA ASN A 457 -17.48 -7.32 -24.29
C ASN A 457 -16.67 -8.34 -23.45
N THR A 458 -15.45 -7.96 -23.06
CA THR A 458 -14.55 -8.77 -22.22
C THR A 458 -14.23 -7.98 -20.96
N SER A 459 -14.23 -8.63 -19.79
CA SER A 459 -13.68 -8.05 -18.56
C SER A 459 -12.85 -9.07 -17.79
N MET A 460 -12.01 -8.57 -16.89
CA MET A 460 -11.35 -9.39 -15.88
C MET A 460 -12.34 -9.76 -14.77
N LEU A 461 -12.24 -10.98 -14.25
CA LEU A 461 -12.84 -11.40 -12.99
C LEU A 461 -11.71 -11.92 -12.09
N LEU A 462 -11.44 -11.21 -11.00
CA LEU A 462 -10.46 -11.63 -10.00
C LEU A 462 -11.15 -12.49 -8.95
N TYR A 463 -10.72 -13.75 -8.81
CA TYR A 463 -11.38 -14.71 -7.93
C TYR A 463 -10.41 -15.42 -6.99
N GLY A 464 -10.92 -15.78 -5.81
CA GLY A 464 -10.15 -16.31 -4.68
C GLY A 464 -10.40 -15.52 -3.41
N PHE A 465 -10.13 -16.13 -2.25
CA PHE A 465 -10.19 -15.40 -0.98
C PHE A 465 -8.87 -14.65 -0.77
N GLY A 466 -8.96 -13.33 -0.69
CA GLY A 466 -7.84 -12.42 -0.44
C GLY A 466 -7.90 -11.76 0.93
N ASP A 467 -7.31 -10.56 1.01
CA ASP A 467 -7.01 -9.75 2.20
C ASP A 467 -6.05 -10.48 3.16
N GLY A 468 -6.45 -11.63 3.69
CA GLY A 468 -5.63 -12.45 4.59
C GLY A 468 -5.03 -13.73 4.01
N GLY A 469 -5.19 -13.94 2.70
CA GLY A 469 -4.85 -15.18 2.02
C GLY A 469 -5.97 -16.22 1.99
N GLY A 470 -5.62 -17.39 1.46
CA GLY A 470 -6.51 -18.53 1.18
C GLY A 470 -6.57 -18.85 -0.32
N GLY A 471 -6.79 -17.81 -1.13
CA GLY A 471 -6.79 -17.88 -2.59
C GLY A 471 -7.97 -18.66 -3.18
N PRO A 472 -7.88 -19.08 -4.44
CA PRO A 472 -8.89 -19.90 -5.09
C PRO A 472 -9.14 -21.24 -4.38
N THR A 473 -10.37 -21.75 -4.45
CA THR A 473 -10.71 -23.09 -3.94
C THR A 473 -11.15 -24.04 -5.06
N ARG A 474 -11.24 -25.34 -4.77
CA ARG A 474 -11.72 -26.35 -5.72
C ARG A 474 -13.17 -26.09 -6.17
N GLU A 475 -13.99 -25.54 -5.28
CA GLU A 475 -15.37 -25.15 -5.55
C GLU A 475 -15.45 -23.98 -6.54
N MET A 476 -14.56 -22.97 -6.42
CA MET A 476 -14.51 -21.86 -7.37
C MET A 476 -14.07 -22.30 -8.76
N VAL A 477 -13.09 -23.20 -8.85
CA VAL A 477 -12.66 -23.79 -10.13
C VAL A 477 -13.80 -24.61 -10.76
N ALA A 478 -14.51 -25.39 -9.94
CA ALA A 478 -15.69 -26.14 -10.38
C ALA A 478 -16.84 -25.23 -10.87
N ALA A 479 -17.02 -24.06 -10.23
CA ALA A 479 -17.97 -23.04 -10.65
C ALA A 479 -17.57 -22.37 -11.98
N ALA A 480 -16.28 -22.09 -12.18
CA ALA A 480 -15.77 -21.53 -13.43
C ALA A 480 -16.03 -22.46 -14.62
N HIS A 481 -15.74 -23.76 -14.47
CA HIS A 481 -15.99 -24.75 -15.51
C HIS A 481 -17.47 -24.92 -15.86
N ARG A 482 -18.36 -24.93 -14.86
CA ARG A 482 -19.82 -25.01 -15.06
C ARG A 482 -20.40 -23.79 -15.75
N GLN A 483 -19.74 -22.64 -15.62
CA GLN A 483 -20.17 -21.38 -16.21
C GLN A 483 -19.35 -21.01 -17.46
N HIS A 484 -18.55 -21.95 -17.99
CA HIS A 484 -17.76 -21.72 -19.20
C HIS A 484 -18.62 -21.42 -20.43
N ASP A 485 -19.79 -22.07 -20.53
CA ASP A 485 -20.71 -21.93 -21.65
C ASP A 485 -22.15 -22.27 -21.18
N LEU A 486 -22.63 -21.51 -20.19
CA LEU A 486 -23.95 -21.69 -19.58
C LEU A 486 -24.93 -20.57 -20.01
N ASP A 487 -26.01 -20.93 -20.68
CA ASP A 487 -27.06 -19.99 -21.09
C ASP A 487 -27.69 -19.29 -19.88
N GLY A 488 -27.77 -17.96 -19.99
CA GLY A 488 -28.21 -17.07 -18.93
C GLY A 488 -27.08 -16.54 -18.04
N SER A 489 -25.88 -17.10 -18.07
CA SER A 489 -24.71 -16.56 -17.35
C SER A 489 -23.73 -15.89 -18.33
N PRO A 490 -22.95 -14.89 -17.89
CA PRO A 490 -21.74 -14.47 -18.61
C PRO A 490 -20.80 -15.66 -18.86
N ARG A 491 -20.14 -15.66 -20.01
CA ARG A 491 -19.21 -16.72 -20.41
C ARG A 491 -17.92 -16.62 -19.57
N VAL A 492 -17.57 -17.68 -18.85
CA VAL A 492 -16.35 -17.70 -18.03
C VAL A 492 -15.19 -18.41 -18.74
N GLU A 493 -14.02 -17.79 -18.79
CA GLU A 493 -12.81 -18.42 -19.32
C GLU A 493 -11.68 -18.25 -18.30
N LEU A 494 -11.09 -19.36 -17.82
CA LEU A 494 -9.86 -19.29 -17.03
C LEU A 494 -8.74 -18.71 -17.92
N GLY A 495 -7.97 -17.76 -17.40
CA GLY A 495 -6.92 -17.13 -18.19
C GLY A 495 -6.08 -16.11 -17.45
N THR A 496 -5.21 -15.45 -18.21
CA THR A 496 -4.22 -14.51 -17.67
C THR A 496 -4.68 -13.06 -17.78
N PRO A 497 -4.17 -12.15 -16.94
CA PRO A 497 -4.37 -10.71 -17.10
C PRO A 497 -3.94 -10.15 -18.46
N ALA A 498 -2.80 -10.60 -18.98
CA ALA A 498 -2.28 -10.12 -20.27
C ALA A 498 -3.30 -10.34 -21.40
N ARG A 499 -3.96 -11.50 -21.42
CA ARG A 499 -5.03 -11.82 -22.36
C ARG A 499 -6.17 -10.79 -22.30
N VAL A 500 -6.58 -10.37 -21.10
CA VAL A 500 -7.63 -9.35 -20.93
C VAL A 500 -7.19 -8.05 -21.60
N PHE A 501 -6.01 -7.54 -21.26
CA PHE A 501 -5.53 -6.28 -21.78
C PHE A 501 -5.31 -6.31 -23.29
N GLU A 502 -4.78 -7.41 -23.85
CA GLU A 502 -4.64 -7.57 -25.31
C GLU A 502 -6.00 -7.59 -26.03
N GLU A 503 -7.02 -8.21 -25.44
CA GLU A 503 -8.38 -8.16 -25.98
C GLU A 503 -8.98 -6.75 -25.89
N LEU A 504 -8.75 -6.03 -24.78
CA LEU A 504 -9.18 -4.64 -24.61
C LEU A 504 -8.48 -3.68 -25.56
N GLU A 505 -7.16 -3.80 -25.77
CA GLU A 505 -6.40 -3.01 -26.74
C GLU A 505 -6.97 -3.18 -28.16
N ARG A 506 -7.38 -4.40 -28.52
CA ARG A 506 -8.00 -4.71 -29.82
C ARG A 506 -9.43 -4.17 -29.92
N ALA A 507 -10.22 -4.26 -28.84
CA ALA A 507 -11.62 -3.84 -28.82
C ALA A 507 -11.80 -2.32 -28.67
N LEU A 508 -10.85 -1.64 -28.03
CA LEU A 508 -10.89 -0.21 -27.72
C LEU A 508 -9.72 0.53 -28.43
N PRO A 509 -9.79 0.74 -29.75
CA PRO A 509 -8.76 1.51 -30.45
C PRO A 509 -8.71 2.99 -30.03
N THR A 510 -9.80 3.51 -29.46
CA THR A 510 -9.91 4.87 -28.92
C THR A 510 -10.62 4.84 -27.55
N PRO A 511 -9.97 4.36 -26.47
CA PRO A 511 -10.57 4.31 -25.14
C PRO A 511 -10.89 5.72 -24.61
N GLY A 512 -11.82 5.80 -23.65
CA GLY A 512 -12.03 7.03 -22.87
C GLY A 512 -10.75 7.44 -22.13
N VAL A 513 -10.66 8.69 -21.69
CA VAL A 513 -9.49 9.21 -20.95
C VAL A 513 -9.93 9.72 -19.58
N TRP A 514 -9.24 9.26 -18.53
CA TRP A 514 -9.27 9.87 -17.21
C TRP A 514 -7.94 10.59 -16.99
N SER A 515 -7.96 11.89 -16.70
CA SER A 515 -6.74 12.72 -16.58
C SER A 515 -6.55 13.20 -15.15
N GLY A 516 -5.33 13.08 -14.62
CA GLY A 516 -4.96 13.43 -13.26
C GLY A 516 -5.12 12.28 -12.26
N GLU A 517 -5.25 12.60 -10.97
CA GLU A 517 -5.39 11.61 -9.90
C GLU A 517 -6.70 10.81 -10.00
N MET A 518 -6.69 9.54 -9.58
CA MET A 518 -7.92 8.82 -9.20
C MET A 518 -8.08 8.97 -7.69
N TYR A 519 -8.66 10.10 -7.29
CA TYR A 519 -8.94 10.40 -5.90
C TYR A 519 -9.97 9.40 -5.34
N LEU A 520 -9.60 8.71 -4.26
CA LEU A 520 -10.51 7.83 -3.53
C LEU A 520 -11.34 8.70 -2.59
N GLU A 521 -12.66 8.70 -2.80
CA GLU A 521 -13.62 9.43 -1.97
C GLU A 521 -13.91 8.70 -0.66
N PHE A 522 -12.89 8.07 -0.09
CA PHE A 522 -12.98 7.13 1.01
C PHE A 522 -11.61 6.97 1.69
N HIS A 523 -11.56 6.45 2.91
CA HIS A 523 -10.33 6.23 3.67
C HIS A 523 -9.44 7.48 3.85
N ARG A 524 -10.05 8.68 3.92
CA ARG A 524 -9.32 9.96 3.97
C ARG A 524 -8.54 10.19 5.28
N GLY A 525 -8.89 9.46 6.32
CA GLY A 525 -8.21 9.45 7.60
C GLY A 525 -6.82 8.84 7.59
N THR A 526 -6.53 8.01 6.59
CA THR A 526 -5.23 7.35 6.41
C THR A 526 -4.08 8.32 6.12
N TYR A 527 -4.39 9.56 5.72
CA TYR A 527 -3.37 10.61 5.56
C TYR A 527 -2.82 11.12 6.91
N THR A 528 -3.45 10.80 8.04
CA THR A 528 -3.11 11.36 9.37
C THR A 528 -2.89 10.32 10.46
N SER A 529 -3.67 9.24 10.51
CA SER A 529 -3.56 8.19 11.55
C SER A 529 -2.13 7.65 11.64
N GLN A 530 -1.62 7.23 12.80
CA GLN A 530 -0.30 6.58 12.96
C GLN A 530 0.86 7.46 12.44
N ILE A 531 0.92 8.69 12.93
CA ILE A 531 1.80 9.74 12.41
C ILE A 531 3.29 9.43 12.58
N ARG A 532 3.68 8.70 13.64
CA ARG A 532 5.08 8.27 13.85
C ARG A 532 5.58 7.36 12.74
N THR A 533 4.72 6.48 12.23
CA THR A 533 5.03 5.63 11.07
C THR A 533 5.25 6.48 9.81
N LYS A 534 4.42 7.51 9.58
CA LYS A 534 4.59 8.45 8.46
C LYS A 534 5.88 9.27 8.57
N GLN A 535 6.21 9.72 9.78
CA GLN A 535 7.46 10.41 10.10
C GLN A 535 8.67 9.53 9.86
N GLY A 536 8.61 8.26 10.30
CA GLY A 536 9.61 7.24 10.05
C GLY A 536 9.86 7.02 8.55
N ASN A 537 8.79 6.90 7.75
CA ASN A 537 8.89 6.79 6.29
C ASN A 537 9.57 8.00 5.68
N ARG A 538 9.01 9.20 5.91
CA ARG A 538 9.52 10.44 5.31
C ARG A 538 10.98 10.69 5.70
N ARG A 539 11.35 10.46 6.96
CA ARG A 539 12.74 10.59 7.40
C ARG A 539 13.64 9.58 6.69
N SER A 540 13.22 8.33 6.57
CA SER A 540 14.02 7.28 5.96
C SER A 540 14.22 7.50 4.45
N GLU A 541 13.21 7.98 3.72
CA GLU A 541 13.35 8.36 2.30
C GLU A 541 14.42 9.45 2.09
N HIS A 542 14.38 10.49 2.92
CA HIS A 542 15.36 11.59 2.84
C HIS A 542 16.78 11.13 3.27
N LEU A 543 16.88 10.24 4.27
CA LEU A 543 18.16 9.63 4.66
C LEU A 543 18.72 8.72 3.57
N LEU A 544 17.88 7.94 2.88
CA LEU A 544 18.31 7.09 1.77
C LEU A 544 18.86 7.93 0.62
N ARG A 545 18.13 8.98 0.23
CA ARG A 545 18.59 9.95 -0.76
C ARG A 545 19.95 10.55 -0.39
N GLU A 546 20.10 10.98 0.86
CA GLU A 546 21.32 11.59 1.36
C GLU A 546 22.49 10.58 1.39
N ALA A 547 22.23 9.35 1.86
CA ALA A 547 23.23 8.29 1.92
C ALA A 547 23.72 7.92 0.52
N GLU A 548 22.83 7.75 -0.45
CA GLU A 548 23.18 7.45 -1.85
C GLU A 548 24.00 8.58 -2.48
N LEU A 549 23.60 9.84 -2.30
CA LEU A 549 24.32 11.00 -2.82
C LEU A 549 25.76 11.04 -2.29
N TRP A 550 25.93 10.96 -0.97
CA TRP A 550 27.26 11.12 -0.37
C TRP A 550 28.12 9.88 -0.57
N ALA A 551 27.55 8.67 -0.53
CA ALA A 551 28.28 7.45 -0.86
C ALA A 551 28.73 7.47 -2.33
N THR A 552 27.89 7.91 -3.25
CA THR A 552 28.26 8.08 -4.67
C THR A 552 29.36 9.13 -4.81
N THR A 553 29.23 10.26 -4.13
CA THR A 553 30.24 11.33 -4.15
C THR A 553 31.59 10.85 -3.60
N ALA A 554 31.60 10.12 -2.50
CA ALA A 554 32.81 9.53 -1.93
C ALA A 554 33.41 8.45 -2.86
N ALA A 555 32.58 7.62 -3.49
CA ALA A 555 33.04 6.60 -4.43
C ALA A 555 33.68 7.22 -5.68
N VAL A 556 33.05 8.25 -6.25
CA VAL A 556 33.55 8.92 -7.46
C VAL A 556 34.78 9.79 -7.17
N ARG A 557 34.77 10.58 -6.09
CA ARG A 557 35.86 11.55 -5.81
C ARG A 557 37.05 10.96 -5.08
N LEU A 558 36.83 9.94 -4.24
CA LEU A 558 37.86 9.39 -3.34
C LEU A 558 38.12 7.89 -3.56
N GLY A 559 37.41 7.23 -4.48
CA GLY A 559 37.55 5.80 -4.73
C GLY A 559 37.09 4.93 -3.55
N ARG A 560 36.16 5.43 -2.71
CA ARG A 560 35.56 4.64 -1.64
C ARG A 560 34.62 3.57 -2.21
N GLU A 561 34.47 2.48 -1.47
CA GLU A 561 33.48 1.45 -1.81
C GLU A 561 32.06 1.99 -1.63
N TYR A 562 31.19 1.72 -2.59
CA TYR A 562 29.77 2.07 -2.51
C TYR A 562 29.01 0.95 -1.78
N PRO A 563 28.23 1.26 -0.72
CA PRO A 563 27.64 0.25 0.15
C PRO A 563 26.35 -0.34 -0.45
N TYR A 564 26.46 -1.03 -1.60
CA TYR A 564 25.34 -1.60 -2.35
C TYR A 564 24.39 -2.42 -1.47
N ASP A 565 24.90 -3.43 -0.78
CA ASP A 565 24.07 -4.39 -0.04
C ASP A 565 23.35 -3.74 1.16
N ALA A 566 24.00 -2.77 1.82
CA ALA A 566 23.40 -2.06 2.95
C ALA A 566 22.29 -1.11 2.49
N LEU A 567 22.49 -0.41 1.37
CA LEU A 567 21.47 0.46 0.77
C LEU A 567 20.28 -0.35 0.23
N ASP A 568 20.55 -1.46 -0.44
CA ASP A 568 19.52 -2.37 -0.96
C ASP A 568 18.66 -2.96 0.17
N SER A 569 19.29 -3.44 1.25
CA SER A 569 18.57 -3.92 2.43
C SER A 569 17.75 -2.81 3.11
N ALA A 570 18.29 -1.59 3.20
CA ALA A 570 17.57 -0.45 3.76
C ALA A 570 16.36 -0.07 2.89
N TRP A 571 16.52 -0.02 1.56
CA TRP A 571 15.42 0.21 0.62
C TRP A 571 14.35 -0.87 0.73
N HIS A 572 14.69 -2.17 0.64
CA HIS A 572 13.71 -3.25 0.77
C HIS A 572 12.91 -3.17 2.08
N THR A 573 13.57 -2.80 3.18
CA THR A 573 12.88 -2.62 4.46
C THR A 573 11.93 -1.42 4.42
N VAL A 574 12.36 -0.25 3.92
CA VAL A 574 11.47 0.93 3.77
C VAL A 574 10.30 0.62 2.83
N LEU A 575 10.55 0.02 1.67
CA LEU A 575 9.53 -0.33 0.69
C LEU A 575 8.49 -1.31 1.25
N LEU A 576 8.87 -2.26 2.11
CA LEU A 576 7.93 -3.11 2.82
C LEU A 576 7.02 -2.30 3.75
N GLN A 577 7.57 -1.35 4.50
CA GLN A 577 6.78 -0.50 5.39
C GLN A 577 5.86 0.48 4.64
N GLN A 578 6.00 0.61 3.31
CA GLN A 578 5.15 1.40 2.43
C GLN A 578 3.91 0.64 1.90
N PHE A 579 3.70 -0.59 2.36
CA PHE A 579 2.49 -1.36 2.05
C PHE A 579 1.22 -0.57 2.39
N HIS A 580 0.16 -0.73 1.59
CA HIS A 580 -1.05 0.10 1.69
C HIS A 580 -1.84 -0.02 3.00
N ASP A 581 -1.57 -1.01 3.86
CA ASP A 581 -2.12 -1.04 5.22
C ASP A 581 -1.15 -0.71 6.34
N ILE A 582 0.15 -0.65 6.05
CA ILE A 582 1.17 -0.27 7.02
C ILE A 582 1.32 1.25 7.03
N LEU A 583 1.79 1.83 5.92
CA LEU A 583 2.09 3.26 5.86
C LEU A 583 0.84 4.12 6.04
N PRO A 584 -0.33 3.80 5.47
CA PRO A 584 -1.56 4.58 5.66
C PRO A 584 -2.15 4.47 7.07
N GLY A 585 -1.65 3.58 7.94
CA GLY A 585 -2.00 3.59 9.36
C GLY A 585 -3.33 2.92 9.66
N SER A 586 -3.59 1.79 8.99
CA SER A 586 -4.80 0.98 9.05
C SER A 586 -4.63 -0.46 9.62
N SER A 587 -3.46 -0.80 10.12
CA SER A 587 -3.10 -2.06 10.79
C SER A 587 -3.23 -2.04 12.32
N ILE A 588 -3.14 -3.21 12.97
CA ILE A 588 -3.10 -3.38 14.44
C ILE A 588 -1.83 -2.78 15.08
N ALA A 589 -1.88 -2.52 16.39
CA ALA A 589 -0.76 -1.96 17.17
C ALA A 589 0.58 -2.67 16.95
N TRP A 590 0.59 -4.02 16.90
CA TRP A 590 1.82 -4.79 16.68
C TRP A 590 2.55 -4.41 15.38
N VAL A 591 1.80 -4.05 14.33
CA VAL A 591 2.39 -3.65 13.05
C VAL A 591 3.19 -2.36 13.20
N TYR A 592 2.68 -1.36 13.92
CA TYR A 592 3.40 -0.09 14.11
C TYR A 592 4.54 -0.21 15.10
N GLU A 593 4.38 -0.99 16.18
CA GLU A 593 5.48 -1.32 17.08
C GLU A 593 6.69 -1.87 16.28
N ASN A 594 6.43 -2.70 15.26
CA ASN A 594 7.45 -3.24 14.38
C ASN A 594 7.94 -2.23 13.32
N ALA A 595 7.04 -1.51 12.65
CA ALA A 595 7.39 -0.53 11.63
C ALA A 595 8.26 0.60 12.21
N GLU A 596 7.89 1.15 13.37
CA GLU A 596 8.64 2.20 14.06
C GLU A 596 10.02 1.71 14.50
N ALA A 597 10.12 0.48 15.01
CA ALA A 597 11.40 -0.13 15.37
C ALA A 597 12.31 -0.33 14.14
N GLU A 598 11.76 -0.79 13.02
CA GLU A 598 12.51 -0.95 11.76
C GLU A 598 12.98 0.39 11.21
N TYR A 599 12.13 1.42 11.19
CA TYR A 599 12.54 2.77 10.78
C TYR A 599 13.65 3.32 11.66
N ALA A 600 13.59 3.12 12.99
CA ALA A 600 14.66 3.55 13.89
C ALA A 600 15.98 2.83 13.60
N ARG A 601 15.93 1.52 13.32
CA ARG A 601 17.11 0.72 12.95
C ARG A 601 17.71 1.18 11.63
N ILE A 602 16.90 1.39 10.60
CA ILE A 602 17.32 1.87 9.29
C ILE A 602 17.93 3.26 9.40
N ALA A 603 17.29 4.17 10.14
CA ALA A 603 17.81 5.51 10.34
C ALA A 603 19.21 5.49 10.95
N ALA A 604 19.46 4.64 11.95
CA ALA A 604 20.79 4.48 12.54
C ALA A 604 21.84 4.02 11.51
N VAL A 605 21.50 3.03 10.67
CA VAL A 605 22.39 2.53 9.60
C VAL A 605 22.69 3.64 8.59
N LEU A 606 21.67 4.38 8.14
CA LEU A 606 21.85 5.43 7.13
C LEU A 606 22.64 6.62 7.68
N GLU A 607 22.40 7.02 8.94
CA GLU A 607 23.19 8.06 9.61
C GLU A 607 24.68 7.67 9.71
N GLU A 608 25.00 6.39 9.95
CA GLU A 608 26.38 5.90 9.93
C GLU A 608 27.01 5.97 8.53
N LEU A 609 26.27 5.55 7.49
CA LEU A 609 26.74 5.63 6.10
C LEU A 609 26.98 7.09 5.65
N ILE A 610 26.04 7.98 5.98
CA ILE A 610 26.14 9.42 5.71
C ILE A 610 27.34 10.01 6.46
N GLY A 611 27.46 9.73 7.76
CA GLY A 611 28.57 10.22 8.59
C GLY A 611 29.93 9.77 8.06
N THR A 612 30.04 8.51 7.64
CA THR A 612 31.26 7.95 7.06
C THR A 612 31.62 8.64 5.74
N ALA A 613 30.67 8.79 4.83
CA ALA A 613 30.89 9.42 3.53
C ALA A 613 31.23 10.91 3.67
N THR A 614 30.43 11.66 4.43
CA THR A 614 30.62 13.11 4.64
C THR A 614 31.92 13.42 5.39
N THR A 615 32.29 12.64 6.41
CA THR A 615 33.59 12.80 7.10
C THR A 615 34.75 12.56 6.15
N ALA A 616 34.69 11.51 5.33
CA ALA A 616 35.73 11.23 4.34
C ALA A 616 35.85 12.38 3.32
N LEU A 617 34.73 12.95 2.89
CA LEU A 617 34.69 14.08 1.96
C LEU A 617 35.24 15.38 2.59
N ALA A 618 34.86 15.68 3.83
CA ALA A 618 35.28 16.88 4.56
C ALA A 618 36.79 16.93 4.86
N THR A 619 37.43 15.76 4.96
CA THR A 619 38.86 15.58 5.31
C THR A 619 39.74 15.16 4.13
N GLY A 620 39.16 14.93 2.94
CA GLY A 620 39.90 14.47 1.77
C GLY A 620 40.38 13.02 1.84
N GLY A 621 39.70 12.17 2.62
CA GLY A 621 40.00 10.75 2.76
C GLY A 621 40.93 10.38 3.92
N ALA A 622 41.44 11.36 4.67
CA ALA A 622 42.14 11.11 5.92
C ALA A 622 41.12 10.68 7.00
N GLY A 623 41.37 9.58 7.71
CA GLY A 623 40.42 9.07 8.71
C GLY A 623 40.14 10.07 9.85
N PRO A 624 39.11 9.83 10.68
CA PRO A 624 38.75 10.71 11.80
C PRO A 624 39.90 10.91 12.81
N ASP A 625 40.85 9.97 12.89
CA ASP A 625 42.07 10.05 13.72
C ASP A 625 43.20 10.91 13.14
N SER A 626 43.01 11.52 11.97
CA SER A 626 44.02 12.39 11.36
C SER A 626 44.07 13.80 11.97
N GLY A 627 43.42 14.01 13.12
CA GLY A 627 43.53 15.20 13.95
C GLY A 627 44.98 15.68 13.99
N VAL A 628 45.25 16.70 13.18
CA VAL A 628 46.59 17.26 13.06
C VAL A 628 46.85 18.01 14.36
N ASP A 629 47.47 17.31 15.30
CA ASP A 629 48.11 17.91 16.46
C ASP A 629 49.32 18.70 15.92
N ARG A 630 49.06 19.91 15.40
CA ARG A 630 50.08 20.89 15.04
C ARG A 630 50.64 21.44 16.36
N PRO A 631 51.88 21.14 16.75
CA PRO A 631 52.44 21.66 17.98
C PRO A 631 52.76 23.15 17.75
N GLY A 632 51.95 24.03 18.34
CA GLY A 632 52.20 25.47 18.37
C GLY A 632 51.25 26.30 17.51
N GLY A 633 50.01 26.46 17.98
CA GLY A 633 49.06 27.43 17.47
C GLY A 633 47.80 27.41 18.33
N SER A 634 47.37 28.59 18.78
CA SER A 634 46.08 28.81 19.46
C SER A 634 44.99 27.89 18.91
N THR A 635 44.25 27.21 19.79
CA THR A 635 43.04 26.43 19.47
C THR A 635 42.09 27.28 18.62
N SER A 636 42.18 27.17 17.29
CA SER A 636 41.17 27.74 16.40
C SER A 636 39.93 26.89 16.56
N ALA A 637 38.75 27.52 16.62
CA ALA A 637 37.49 26.81 16.52
C ALA A 637 37.59 25.80 15.36
N ALA A 638 37.22 24.54 15.59
CA ALA A 638 37.22 23.54 14.53
C ALA A 638 36.37 24.08 13.37
N SER A 639 36.97 24.21 12.19
CA SER A 639 36.22 24.59 11.00
C SER A 639 35.20 23.49 10.71
N HIS A 640 34.01 23.90 10.26
CA HIS A 640 32.96 22.97 9.85
C HIS A 640 32.66 23.20 8.37
N VAL A 641 32.47 22.11 7.64
CA VAL A 641 31.91 22.11 6.29
C VAL A 641 30.43 21.76 6.41
N ARG A 642 29.60 22.50 5.71
CA ARG A 642 28.16 22.29 5.65
C ARG A 642 27.79 21.54 4.38
N PHE A 643 27.15 20.39 4.52
CA PHE A 643 26.73 19.50 3.44
C PHE A 643 25.24 19.70 3.14
N ASN A 644 24.92 19.99 1.88
CA ASN A 644 23.56 20.18 1.40
C ASN A 644 23.19 19.05 0.41
N ALA A 645 22.31 18.14 0.83
CA ALA A 645 21.82 17.04 0.00
C ALA A 645 20.55 17.39 -0.81
N SER A 646 20.03 18.60 -0.64
CA SER A 646 18.83 19.06 -1.34
C SER A 646 19.15 19.51 -2.77
N PRO A 647 18.17 19.46 -3.70
CA PRO A 647 18.34 19.91 -5.07
C PRO A 647 18.31 21.44 -5.20
N VAL A 648 18.18 22.17 -4.09
CA VAL A 648 18.12 23.63 -4.03
C VAL A 648 19.23 24.16 -3.11
N PRO A 649 19.68 25.42 -3.27
CA PRO A 649 20.60 26.02 -2.31
C PRO A 649 19.99 26.12 -0.91
N ALA A 650 20.78 25.88 0.13
CA ALA A 650 20.32 25.93 1.52
C ALA A 650 21.45 26.44 2.43
N ASP A 651 21.13 27.35 3.36
CA ASP A 651 22.06 27.94 4.34
C ASP A 651 23.39 28.41 3.74
N GLY A 652 23.35 29.03 2.57
CA GLY A 652 24.54 29.54 1.86
C GLY A 652 25.37 28.46 1.15
N VAL A 653 24.93 27.20 1.16
CA VAL A 653 25.57 26.08 0.45
C VAL A 653 24.79 25.77 -0.83
N ARG A 654 25.49 25.61 -1.95
CA ARG A 654 24.86 25.19 -3.22
C ARG A 654 24.18 23.82 -3.13
N ALA A 655 23.24 23.58 -4.03
CA ALA A 655 22.58 22.29 -4.17
C ALA A 655 23.59 21.14 -4.36
N LEU A 656 23.37 20.02 -3.68
CA LEU A 656 24.16 18.78 -3.77
C LEU A 656 25.67 18.94 -3.50
N GLY A 657 26.07 20.00 -2.79
CA GLY A 657 27.47 20.33 -2.52
C GLY A 657 27.78 20.50 -1.03
N ALA A 658 29.04 20.81 -0.71
CA ALA A 658 29.43 21.14 0.65
C ALA A 658 30.46 22.28 0.71
N GLU A 659 30.29 23.23 1.62
CA GLU A 659 31.10 24.45 1.72
C GLU A 659 31.36 24.87 3.18
N PRO A 660 32.53 25.45 3.51
CA PRO A 660 32.81 26.00 4.83
C PRO A 660 32.15 27.38 4.97
N VAL A 661 30.86 27.38 5.33
CA VAL A 661 30.06 28.59 5.56
C VAL A 661 29.56 28.66 7.00
N ASP A 662 29.46 29.89 7.52
CA ASP A 662 28.94 30.14 8.86
C ASP A 662 27.47 29.69 8.98
N ALA A 663 27.02 29.43 10.21
CA ALA A 663 25.61 29.16 10.47
C ALA A 663 24.75 30.36 10.06
N ALA A 664 23.57 30.08 9.49
CA ALA A 664 22.57 31.12 9.29
C ALA A 664 22.20 31.75 10.63
N ARG A 665 22.04 33.08 10.65
CA ARG A 665 21.77 33.84 11.87
C ARG A 665 20.28 33.84 12.17
N ALA A 666 19.90 33.43 13.37
CA ALA A 666 18.52 33.52 13.82
C ALA A 666 18.09 34.97 14.12
N VAL A 667 16.79 35.22 14.00
CA VAL A 667 16.13 36.49 14.32
C VAL A 667 15.27 36.28 15.56
N PRO A 668 15.67 36.81 16.73
CA PRO A 668 14.89 36.67 17.95
C PRO A 668 13.61 37.53 17.88
N PRO A 669 12.51 37.12 18.55
CA PRO A 669 11.31 37.92 18.62
C PRO A 669 11.54 39.20 19.43
N VAL A 670 11.11 40.34 18.88
CA VAL A 670 11.12 41.64 19.57
C VAL A 670 9.73 41.92 20.11
N ARG A 671 9.61 42.14 21.41
CA ARG A 671 8.34 42.50 22.04
C ARG A 671 7.96 43.95 21.71
N ASP A 672 6.76 44.14 21.17
CA ASP A 672 6.12 45.44 20.91
C ASP A 672 4.73 45.46 21.54
N GLY A 673 4.60 46.07 22.72
CA GLY A 673 3.37 46.03 23.51
C GLY A 673 2.99 44.61 23.96
N ASP A 674 1.82 44.16 23.54
CA ASP A 674 1.29 42.80 23.73
C ASP A 674 1.66 41.84 22.59
N ARG A 675 2.45 42.29 21.61
CA ARG A 675 2.83 41.53 20.43
C ARG A 675 4.33 41.18 20.42
N PHE A 676 4.68 40.22 19.57
CA PHE A 676 6.04 39.79 19.30
C PHE A 676 6.29 39.84 17.80
N VAL A 677 7.38 40.49 17.39
CA VAL A 677 7.70 40.75 15.99
C VAL A 677 8.98 40.00 15.62
N PHE A 678 8.92 39.20 14.56
CA PHE A 678 10.07 38.66 13.87
C PHE A 678 10.27 39.46 12.58
N ASP A 679 11.45 40.04 12.39
CA ASP A 679 11.81 40.81 11.19
C ASP A 679 13.05 40.23 10.54
N THR A 680 12.84 39.43 9.48
CA THR A 680 13.96 38.79 8.78
C THR A 680 14.67 39.74 7.83
N GLY A 681 14.18 40.97 7.67
CA GLY A 681 14.57 41.88 6.61
C GLY A 681 13.85 41.61 5.28
N VAL A 682 13.18 40.46 5.12
CA VAL A 682 12.37 40.10 3.95
C VAL A 682 10.89 39.97 4.32
N VAL A 683 10.58 39.35 5.46
CA VAL A 683 9.23 39.21 6.00
C VAL A 683 9.16 39.78 7.41
N VAL A 684 8.02 40.38 7.77
CA VAL A 684 7.70 40.80 9.14
C VAL A 684 6.53 39.97 9.64
N ALA A 685 6.77 39.06 10.58
CA ALA A 685 5.74 38.26 11.23
C ALA A 685 5.39 38.88 12.59
N THR A 686 4.10 39.05 12.87
CA THR A 686 3.61 39.54 14.17
C THR A 686 2.76 38.48 14.84
N VAL A 687 3.15 38.09 16.05
CA VAL A 687 2.42 37.17 16.91
C VAL A 687 1.77 37.97 18.04
N ASP A 688 0.49 37.73 18.33
CA ASP A 688 -0.24 38.42 19.40
C ASP A 688 0.03 37.84 20.80
N GLY A 689 -0.60 38.43 21.82
CA GLY A 689 -0.46 38.02 23.22
C GLY A 689 -1.05 36.65 23.55
N ASP A 690 -1.88 36.10 22.65
CA ASP A 690 -2.46 34.76 22.74
C ASP A 690 -1.66 33.74 21.88
N GLY A 691 -0.58 34.18 21.25
CA GLY A 691 0.35 33.35 20.52
C GLY A 691 -0.09 32.99 19.11
N HIS A 692 -1.02 33.74 18.50
CA HIS A 692 -1.45 33.55 17.11
C HIS A 692 -0.71 34.50 16.16
N VAL A 693 -0.46 34.05 14.92
CA VAL A 693 0.16 34.88 13.88
C VAL A 693 -0.93 35.76 13.27
N VAL A 694 -0.96 37.04 13.65
CA VAL A 694 -2.00 38.00 13.23
C VAL A 694 -1.60 38.85 12.03
N SER A 695 -0.33 38.78 11.62
CA SER A 695 0.19 39.49 10.46
C SER A 695 1.46 38.81 9.95
N LEU A 696 1.60 38.68 8.64
CA LEU A 696 2.79 38.18 7.97
C LEU A 696 3.01 38.96 6.67
N VAL A 697 3.79 40.04 6.79
CA VAL A 697 3.95 41.04 5.72
C VAL A 697 5.19 40.74 4.89
N ASP A 698 4.99 40.53 3.58
CA ASP A 698 6.07 40.57 2.62
C ASP A 698 6.57 42.01 2.46
N ARG A 699 7.82 42.31 2.82
CA ARG A 699 8.38 43.66 2.72
C ARG A 699 8.50 44.14 1.27
N GLY A 700 8.63 43.23 0.31
CA GLY A 700 8.75 43.58 -1.10
C GLY A 700 7.49 44.22 -1.66
N THR A 701 6.32 43.62 -1.36
CA THR A 701 5.02 44.11 -1.83
C THR A 701 4.28 44.98 -0.81
N GLY A 702 4.63 44.89 0.48
CA GLY A 702 3.90 45.50 1.59
C GLY A 702 2.57 44.81 1.90
N ARG A 703 2.30 43.65 1.29
CA ARG A 703 1.06 42.90 1.47
C ARG A 703 1.15 41.98 2.68
N ASP A 704 0.09 41.97 3.47
CA ASP A 704 -0.10 41.00 4.56
C ASP A 704 -0.75 39.72 3.99
N ALA A 705 -0.18 38.56 4.31
CA ALA A 705 -0.72 37.28 3.90
C ALA A 705 -1.89 36.83 4.79
N VAL A 706 -2.00 37.30 6.04
CA VAL A 706 -3.04 36.87 6.98
C VAL A 706 -4.36 37.61 6.68
N ALA A 707 -5.46 36.87 6.66
CA ALA A 707 -6.79 37.45 6.42
C ALA A 707 -7.17 38.53 7.47
N PRO A 708 -7.70 39.69 7.06
CA PRO A 708 -8.13 40.74 7.98
C PRO A 708 -9.09 40.25 9.07
N GLY A 709 -8.73 40.50 10.33
CA GLY A 709 -9.55 40.13 11.50
C GLY A 709 -9.49 38.66 11.88
N GLU A 710 -8.61 37.89 11.24
CA GLU A 710 -8.37 36.47 11.55
C GLU A 710 -6.93 36.25 12.01
N ALA A 711 -6.61 35.02 12.42
CA ALA A 711 -5.30 34.67 12.90
C ALA A 711 -4.84 33.31 12.34
N ALA A 712 -3.58 33.25 11.94
CA ALA A 712 -2.91 32.04 11.50
C ALA A 712 -2.19 31.34 12.66
N ALA A 713 -1.76 30.11 12.42
CA ALA A 713 -1.23 29.20 13.44
C ALA A 713 -2.24 28.93 14.58
N GLU A 714 -3.53 28.87 14.23
CA GLU A 714 -4.62 28.49 15.15
C GLU A 714 -4.77 26.96 15.18
N TYR A 715 -4.84 26.40 16.39
CA TYR A 715 -5.06 24.97 16.62
C TYR A 715 -6.52 24.69 16.95
N THR A 716 -7.14 23.79 16.20
CA THR A 716 -8.51 23.33 16.46
C THR A 716 -8.53 21.82 16.67
N VAL A 717 -9.17 21.39 17.76
CA VAL A 717 -9.48 19.98 18.01
C VAL A 717 -10.91 19.69 17.55
N PHE A 718 -11.06 18.78 16.61
CA PHE A 718 -12.35 18.31 16.11
C PHE A 718 -12.77 17.00 16.78
N ARG A 719 -14.09 16.79 16.89
CA ARG A 719 -14.63 15.45 17.14
C ARG A 719 -14.46 14.60 15.88
N ASP A 720 -13.90 13.42 16.05
CA ASP A 720 -13.58 12.50 14.99
C ASP A 720 -14.14 11.11 15.33
N THR A 721 -15.36 10.88 14.85
CA THR A 721 -16.11 9.63 15.06
C THR A 721 -16.77 9.27 13.74
N PRO A 722 -16.02 8.70 12.78
CA PRO A 722 -16.55 8.34 11.47
C PRO A 722 -17.61 7.23 11.59
N ASN A 723 -18.42 7.05 10.55
CA ASN A 723 -19.50 6.07 10.51
C ASN A 723 -18.98 4.62 10.57
N GLN A 724 -17.84 4.36 9.93
CA GLN A 724 -17.15 3.07 9.87
C GLN A 724 -15.64 3.29 9.92
N TRP A 725 -14.88 2.22 10.18
CA TRP A 725 -13.41 2.15 10.03
C TRP A 725 -12.62 3.35 10.60
N GLU A 726 -12.58 3.48 11.93
CA GLU A 726 -12.04 4.68 12.62
C GLU A 726 -10.65 5.16 12.14
N ALA A 727 -9.68 4.26 11.98
CA ALA A 727 -8.35 4.64 11.51
C ALA A 727 -8.31 5.05 10.03
N TRP A 728 -9.22 4.51 9.21
CA TRP A 728 -9.28 4.79 7.78
C TRP A 728 -10.02 6.06 7.46
N ASP A 729 -11.20 6.28 8.06
CA ASP A 729 -12.12 7.31 7.57
C ASP A 729 -12.07 8.59 8.38
N ILE A 730 -12.25 9.71 7.69
CA ILE A 730 -12.71 10.97 8.25
C ILE A 730 -13.98 11.33 7.50
N ASP A 731 -15.09 11.41 8.20
CA ASP A 731 -16.35 11.88 7.63
C ASP A 731 -16.42 13.39 7.67
N ARG A 732 -16.94 14.00 6.61
CA ARG A 732 -17.14 15.46 6.50
C ARG A 732 -17.87 16.09 7.69
N ALA A 733 -18.67 15.33 8.43
CA ALA A 733 -19.36 15.80 9.62
C ALA A 733 -18.42 16.30 10.73
N TYR A 734 -17.14 15.90 10.75
CA TYR A 734 -16.15 16.37 11.73
C TYR A 734 -16.09 17.91 11.81
N GLN A 735 -16.24 18.58 10.67
CA GLN A 735 -16.16 20.04 10.53
C GLN A 735 -17.19 20.81 11.37
N ARG A 736 -18.25 20.13 11.84
CA ARG A 736 -19.33 20.73 12.64
C ARG A 736 -18.99 20.91 14.12
N HIS A 737 -17.93 20.26 14.61
CA HIS A 737 -17.64 20.15 16.04
C HIS A 737 -16.15 20.38 16.33
N GLY A 738 -15.69 21.63 16.18
CA GLY A 738 -14.33 22.06 16.52
C GLY A 738 -14.25 22.86 17.81
N SER A 739 -13.12 22.78 18.52
CA SER A 739 -12.78 23.61 19.68
C SER A 739 -11.39 24.22 19.48
N VAL A 740 -11.32 25.54 19.41
CA VAL A 740 -10.05 26.29 19.27
C VAL A 740 -9.29 26.28 20.59
N LEU A 741 -8.02 25.92 20.55
CA LEU A 741 -7.17 25.86 21.74
C LEU A 741 -6.76 27.26 22.22
N GLN A 742 -6.77 27.45 23.52
CA GLN A 742 -6.42 28.72 24.16
C GLN A 742 -5.03 28.64 24.79
N ALA A 743 -4.22 29.67 24.61
CA ALA A 743 -2.92 29.75 25.25
C ALA A 743 -3.04 29.97 26.76
N THR A 744 -2.14 29.36 27.51
CA THR A 744 -1.97 29.59 28.95
C THR A 744 -0.63 30.22 29.28
N SER A 745 0.33 30.14 28.34
CA SER A 745 1.66 30.73 28.45
C SER A 745 2.13 31.17 27.07
N VAL A 746 2.74 32.36 27.00
CA VAL A 746 3.45 32.91 25.83
C VAL A 746 4.75 33.55 26.35
N THR A 747 5.88 32.97 25.98
CA THR A 747 7.19 33.30 26.56
C THR A 747 8.29 33.27 25.51
N VAL A 748 9.30 34.12 25.66
CA VAL A 748 10.49 34.09 24.79
C VAL A 748 11.55 33.20 25.43
N GLU A 749 12.00 32.18 24.71
CA GLU A 749 13.05 31.24 25.13
C GLU A 749 14.20 31.28 24.11
N GLY A 750 15.29 31.97 24.47
CA GLY A 750 16.41 32.17 23.55
C GLY A 750 15.99 32.97 22.31
N GLU A 751 16.04 32.32 21.16
CA GLU A 751 15.70 32.90 19.85
C GLU A 751 14.27 32.55 19.39
N ALA A 752 13.52 31.81 20.21
CA ALA A 752 12.16 31.35 19.89
C ALA A 752 11.08 32.03 20.75
N LEU A 753 9.88 32.15 20.19
CA LEU A 753 8.66 32.43 20.94
C LEU A 753 7.94 31.10 21.19
N VAL A 754 7.70 30.77 22.45
CA VAL A 754 7.10 29.51 22.91
C VAL A 754 5.70 29.76 23.46
N VAL A 755 4.72 29.00 22.98
CA VAL A 755 3.30 29.12 23.36
C VAL A 755 2.77 27.77 23.82
N VAL A 756 2.12 27.72 24.98
CA VAL A 756 1.58 26.46 25.57
C VAL A 756 0.05 26.48 25.62
N ARG A 757 -0.57 25.47 25.02
CA ARG A 757 -2.03 25.31 24.86
C ARG A 757 -2.49 23.94 25.38
N PRO A 758 -3.03 23.85 26.61
CA PRO A 758 -3.61 22.61 27.12
C PRO A 758 -5.00 22.35 26.51
N PHE A 759 -5.36 21.08 26.37
CA PHE A 759 -6.69 20.62 25.98
C PHE A 759 -6.98 19.25 26.58
N GLY A 760 -8.00 19.14 27.44
CA GLY A 760 -8.35 17.84 28.03
C GLY A 760 -7.17 17.23 28.80
N ARG A 761 -6.66 16.10 28.31
CA ARG A 761 -5.48 15.39 28.83
C ARG A 761 -4.20 15.69 28.04
N SER A 762 -4.28 16.52 27.02
CA SER A 762 -3.23 16.78 26.05
C SER A 762 -2.68 18.20 26.18
N THR A 763 -1.46 18.41 25.68
CA THR A 763 -0.86 19.74 25.60
C THR A 763 -0.20 19.94 24.24
N VAL A 764 -0.44 21.11 23.64
CA VAL A 764 0.23 21.55 22.42
C VAL A 764 1.16 22.73 22.76
N THR A 765 2.46 22.54 22.53
CA THR A 765 3.48 23.58 22.65
C THR A 765 3.91 24.01 21.24
N THR A 766 3.85 25.29 20.94
CA THR A 766 4.29 25.84 19.65
C THR A 766 5.55 26.67 19.84
N ARG A 767 6.56 26.50 18.98
CA ARG A 767 7.75 27.35 18.92
C ARG A 767 7.83 28.06 17.58
N TYR A 768 7.88 29.39 17.61
CA TYR A 768 8.11 30.21 16.43
C TYR A 768 9.57 30.61 16.34
N THR A 769 10.18 30.40 15.17
CA THR A 769 11.55 30.84 14.87
C THR A 769 11.64 31.46 13.48
N ALA A 770 12.60 32.36 13.29
CA ALA A 770 12.86 33.02 12.03
C ALA A 770 14.38 33.18 11.81
N THR A 771 14.78 33.23 10.54
CA THR A 771 16.20 33.34 10.14
C THR A 771 16.41 34.60 9.31
N GLU A 772 17.53 35.29 9.54
CA GLU A 772 17.88 36.53 8.84
C GLU A 772 17.94 36.29 7.32
N GLY A 773 17.28 37.15 6.54
CA GLY A 773 17.22 37.07 5.08
C GLY A 773 16.25 36.03 4.52
N GLN A 774 15.61 35.19 5.34
CA GLN A 774 14.66 34.18 4.86
C GLN A 774 13.23 34.75 4.72
N PRO A 775 12.46 34.39 3.67
CA PRO A 775 11.11 34.90 3.40
C PRO A 775 10.00 34.15 4.17
N GLU A 776 10.33 33.53 5.31
CA GLU A 776 9.45 32.56 5.96
C GLU A 776 9.53 32.61 7.49
N LEU A 777 8.45 32.14 8.12
CA LEU A 777 8.36 31.87 9.55
C LEU A 777 8.26 30.36 9.76
N VAL A 778 9.02 29.81 10.70
CA VAL A 778 8.95 28.41 11.09
C VAL A 778 8.06 28.26 12.32
N VAL A 779 7.11 27.34 12.25
CA VAL A 779 6.17 26.94 13.30
C VAL A 779 6.47 25.49 13.67
N GLU A 780 7.14 25.25 14.78
CA GLU A 780 7.29 23.91 15.36
C GLU A 780 6.13 23.64 16.32
N THR A 781 5.43 22.52 16.13
CA THR A 781 4.35 22.05 16.99
C THR A 781 4.81 20.80 17.72
N GLU A 782 4.83 20.85 19.04
CA GLU A 782 5.01 19.71 19.92
C GLU A 782 3.68 19.35 20.56
N ALA A 783 3.16 18.15 20.30
CA ALA A 783 1.91 17.66 20.86
C ALA A 783 2.17 16.47 21.79
N ASP A 784 1.91 16.65 23.08
CA ASP A 784 1.74 15.55 24.03
C ASP A 784 0.26 15.13 24.00
N TRP A 785 -0.04 14.15 23.15
CA TRP A 785 -1.39 13.82 22.71
C TRP A 785 -1.97 12.61 23.43
N HIS A 786 -3.08 12.83 24.13
CA HIS A 786 -3.77 11.84 24.96
C HIS A 786 -5.30 11.87 24.80
N GLU A 787 -5.78 12.49 23.70
CA GLU A 787 -7.18 12.43 23.33
C GLU A 787 -7.48 11.19 22.48
N GLN A 788 -8.73 10.74 22.51
CA GLN A 788 -9.25 9.66 21.67
C GLN A 788 -10.47 10.16 20.89
N GLN A 789 -10.65 9.67 19.67
CA GLN A 789 -11.72 10.07 18.74
C GLN A 789 -11.75 11.60 18.54
N LYS A 790 -10.54 12.16 18.40
CA LYS A 790 -10.26 13.57 18.14
C LYS A 790 -9.27 13.70 17.00
N LEU A 791 -9.35 14.83 16.30
CA LEU A 791 -8.43 15.23 15.23
C LEU A 791 -7.93 16.64 15.53
N LEU A 792 -6.61 16.81 15.71
CA LEU A 792 -5.96 18.11 15.85
C LEU A 792 -5.57 18.65 14.47
N LYS A 793 -5.94 19.90 14.20
CA LYS A 793 -5.56 20.58 12.97
C LYS A 793 -4.95 21.97 13.21
N LEU A 794 -4.02 22.37 12.34
CA LEU A 794 -3.35 23.68 12.34
C LEU A 794 -3.80 24.54 11.14
N SER A 795 -4.26 25.76 11.41
CA SER A 795 -5.03 26.59 10.48
C SER A 795 -4.28 27.86 10.03
N PHE A 796 -4.32 28.13 8.72
CA PHE A 796 -3.76 29.31 8.06
C PHE A 796 -4.82 30.00 7.15
N PRO A 797 -5.57 30.99 7.67
CA PRO A 797 -6.47 31.78 6.86
C PRO A 797 -5.73 32.91 6.13
N LEU A 798 -5.73 32.85 4.80
CA LEU A 798 -4.91 33.72 3.96
C LEU A 798 -5.76 34.74 3.18
N ASP A 799 -5.30 35.99 3.11
CA ASP A 799 -5.94 37.10 2.39
C ASP A 799 -5.72 37.00 0.87
N LEU A 800 -6.21 35.94 0.24
CA LEU A 800 -6.10 35.73 -1.19
C LEU A 800 -7.30 34.95 -1.74
N LYS A 801 -7.67 35.25 -3.00
CA LYS A 801 -8.71 34.55 -3.76
C LYS A 801 -8.08 33.50 -4.67
N ALA A 802 -7.61 32.39 -4.10
CA ALA A 802 -7.13 31.26 -4.89
C ALA A 802 -8.29 30.53 -5.54
N ASP A 803 -8.22 30.24 -6.85
CA ASP A 803 -9.19 29.38 -7.53
C ASP A 803 -8.83 27.89 -7.37
N GLN A 804 -7.55 27.59 -7.17
CA GLN A 804 -6.98 26.26 -6.97
C GLN A 804 -5.87 26.30 -5.90
N ALA A 805 -5.56 25.14 -5.34
CA ALA A 805 -4.40 24.90 -4.50
C ALA A 805 -3.49 23.89 -5.20
N SER A 806 -2.25 24.28 -5.44
CA SER A 806 -1.21 23.41 -5.99
C SER A 806 -0.60 22.62 -4.84
N SER A 807 -0.68 21.29 -4.90
CA SER A 807 -0.20 20.39 -3.85
C SER A 807 0.91 19.51 -4.38
N GLU A 808 2.01 19.37 -3.64
CA GLU A 808 3.07 18.46 -4.05
C GLU A 808 2.55 17.02 -4.14
N ILE A 809 2.91 16.37 -5.25
CA ILE A 809 2.82 14.92 -5.42
C ILE A 809 4.16 14.42 -5.98
N GLN A 810 4.26 13.13 -6.26
CA GLN A 810 5.48 12.51 -6.76
C GLN A 810 5.90 13.16 -8.09
N PHE A 811 7.15 13.62 -8.18
CA PHE A 811 7.74 14.26 -9.37
C PHE A 811 6.96 15.48 -9.91
N GLY A 812 6.24 16.22 -9.07
CA GLY A 812 5.52 17.41 -9.52
C GLY A 812 4.47 17.90 -8.52
N HIS A 813 3.40 18.48 -9.04
CA HIS A 813 2.26 18.92 -8.23
C HIS A 813 0.96 18.75 -9.00
N ILE A 814 -0.15 18.78 -8.27
CA ILE A 814 -1.49 18.74 -8.84
C ILE A 814 -2.33 19.90 -8.31
N ASP A 815 -3.13 20.50 -9.19
CA ASP A 815 -4.02 21.61 -8.85
C ASP A 815 -5.41 21.11 -8.48
N ARG A 816 -5.84 21.40 -7.25
CA ARG A 816 -7.18 21.05 -6.75
C ARG A 816 -8.03 22.31 -6.58
N PRO A 817 -9.30 22.32 -7.02
CA PRO A 817 -10.19 23.46 -6.78
C PRO A 817 -10.36 23.78 -5.29
N THR A 818 -10.32 25.05 -4.91
CA THR A 818 -10.59 25.51 -3.53
C THR A 818 -12.08 25.74 -3.25
N HIS A 819 -12.91 25.64 -4.29
CA HIS A 819 -14.34 25.81 -4.28
C HIS A 819 -15.04 24.47 -4.46
N GLN A 820 -16.36 24.41 -4.19
CA GLN A 820 -17.13 23.15 -4.23
C GLN A 820 -18.30 23.28 -5.22
N ASN A 821 -18.01 23.17 -6.52
CA ASN A 821 -19.02 23.35 -7.58
C ASN A 821 -19.68 22.04 -8.00
N THR A 822 -18.92 20.94 -8.03
CA THR A 822 -19.38 19.62 -8.43
C THR A 822 -19.38 18.64 -7.26
N SER A 823 -19.99 17.47 -7.44
CA SER A 823 -19.92 16.38 -6.46
C SER A 823 -18.49 15.89 -6.23
N TRP A 824 -17.62 15.95 -7.25
CA TRP A 824 -16.20 15.61 -7.14
C TRP A 824 -15.44 16.63 -6.28
N ASP A 825 -15.73 17.92 -6.44
CA ASP A 825 -15.12 18.97 -5.59
C ASP A 825 -15.64 18.88 -4.16
N PHE A 826 -16.92 18.56 -3.99
CA PHE A 826 -17.55 18.35 -2.68
C PHE A 826 -16.92 17.19 -1.92
N ALA A 827 -16.49 16.13 -2.61
CA ALA A 827 -15.86 14.96 -2.02
C ALA A 827 -14.41 15.20 -1.56
N ARG A 828 -13.72 16.23 -2.07
CA ARG A 828 -12.33 16.60 -1.75
C ARG A 828 -12.21 17.53 -0.54
N PHE A 829 -12.91 17.22 0.55
CA PHE A 829 -12.82 18.02 1.78
C PHE A 829 -11.58 17.68 2.64
N GLU A 830 -10.89 16.58 2.33
CA GLU A 830 -9.59 16.17 2.89
C GLU A 830 -8.76 15.57 1.75
N THR A 831 -7.56 16.09 1.51
CA THR A 831 -6.70 15.68 0.39
C THR A 831 -5.26 15.44 0.84
N SER A 832 -4.54 14.57 0.14
CA SER A 832 -3.12 14.38 0.37
C SER A 832 -2.29 15.46 -0.34
N ALA A 833 -1.29 15.99 0.36
CA ALA A 833 -0.18 16.74 -0.21
C ALA A 833 1.11 16.26 0.44
N HIS A 834 2.21 16.19 -0.32
CA HIS A 834 3.47 15.67 0.19
C HIS A 834 4.15 16.67 1.14
N ARG A 835 5.14 17.45 0.68
CA ARG A 835 5.86 18.38 1.56
C ARG A 835 5.27 19.78 1.57
N TRP A 836 4.41 20.15 0.62
CA TRP A 836 3.88 21.51 0.56
C TRP A 836 2.53 21.64 -0.15
N VAL A 837 1.82 22.71 0.24
CA VAL A 837 0.65 23.27 -0.43
C VAL A 837 0.93 24.73 -0.76
N HIS A 838 0.61 25.14 -1.98
CA HIS A 838 0.72 26.52 -2.46
C HIS A 838 -0.65 27.02 -2.89
N VAL A 839 -0.98 28.24 -2.47
CA VAL A 839 -2.20 28.94 -2.88
C VAL A 839 -1.85 30.34 -3.34
N ALA A 840 -2.42 30.76 -4.46
CA ALA A 840 -2.07 32.03 -5.07
C ALA A 840 -3.22 32.68 -5.83
N GLU A 841 -3.05 33.97 -6.06
CA GLU A 841 -3.76 34.77 -7.05
C GLU A 841 -2.72 35.53 -7.89
N PRO A 842 -3.09 36.15 -9.03
CA PRO A 842 -2.12 36.88 -9.84
C PRO A 842 -1.31 37.91 -9.03
N GLY A 843 0.01 37.70 -8.95
CA GLY A 843 0.95 38.61 -8.31
C GLY A 843 1.24 38.35 -6.82
N PHE A 844 0.60 37.36 -6.18
CA PHE A 844 0.93 37.00 -4.79
C PHE A 844 0.55 35.54 -4.48
N GLY A 845 1.44 34.84 -3.78
CA GLY A 845 1.23 33.47 -3.36
C GLY A 845 1.80 33.21 -1.97
N VAL A 846 1.29 32.16 -1.34
CA VAL A 846 1.74 31.70 -0.03
C VAL A 846 1.97 30.20 -0.12
N ALA A 847 3.11 29.75 0.40
CA ALA A 847 3.45 28.35 0.52
C ALA A 847 3.43 27.93 1.99
N ILE A 848 2.86 26.75 2.23
CA ILE A 848 2.86 26.06 3.52
C ILE A 848 3.58 24.74 3.27
N ALA A 849 4.78 24.61 3.82
CA ALA A 849 5.61 23.40 3.68
C ALA A 849 5.78 22.70 5.04
N ASN A 850 5.87 21.38 5.07
CA ASN A 850 5.95 20.59 6.30
C ASN A 850 6.90 19.39 6.21
N ASP A 851 7.25 18.85 7.38
CA ASP A 851 8.20 17.73 7.53
C ASP A 851 7.54 16.37 7.74
N SER A 852 6.21 16.29 7.87
CA SER A 852 5.55 15.04 8.25
C SER A 852 4.04 14.93 7.99
N THR A 853 3.35 16.02 7.64
CA THR A 853 1.90 16.03 7.46
C THR A 853 1.50 15.79 6.01
N TYR A 854 0.58 14.84 5.79
CA TYR A 854 0.04 14.55 4.46
C TYR A 854 -1.41 15.01 4.28
N GLY A 855 -2.24 14.95 5.32
CA GLY A 855 -3.64 15.35 5.26
C GLY A 855 -3.86 16.86 5.32
N HIS A 856 -4.62 17.40 4.37
CA HIS A 856 -4.93 18.83 4.29
C HIS A 856 -6.41 19.07 3.94
N ASP A 857 -7.02 20.08 4.56
CA ASP A 857 -8.27 20.69 4.08
C ASP A 857 -8.02 22.11 3.56
N VAL A 858 -8.41 22.36 2.31
CA VAL A 858 -8.24 23.66 1.65
C VAL A 858 -9.58 24.15 1.14
N THR A 859 -10.03 25.30 1.63
CA THR A 859 -11.34 25.85 1.27
C THR A 859 -11.30 27.35 1.11
N ARG A 860 -12.22 27.88 0.30
CA ARG A 860 -12.37 29.32 0.09
C ARG A 860 -13.71 29.83 0.61
N ARG A 861 -13.71 30.99 1.26
CA ARG A 861 -14.92 31.69 1.71
C ARG A 861 -14.89 33.18 1.40
N THR A 862 -16.07 33.75 1.18
CA THR A 862 -16.25 35.20 1.02
C THR A 862 -16.49 35.84 2.38
N ARG A 863 -15.74 36.89 2.68
CA ARG A 863 -15.89 37.71 3.89
C ARG A 863 -17.10 38.64 3.77
N ALA A 864 -17.54 39.18 4.91
CA ALA A 864 -18.67 40.12 4.96
C ALA A 864 -18.40 41.44 4.20
N ASP A 865 -17.13 41.82 4.03
CA ASP A 865 -16.69 43.00 3.28
C ASP A 865 -16.57 42.77 1.76
N GLY A 866 -16.87 41.55 1.29
CA GLY A 866 -16.73 41.14 -0.11
C GLY A 866 -15.32 40.64 -0.48
N GLY A 867 -14.35 40.72 0.43
CA GLY A 867 -13.05 40.09 0.28
C GLY A 867 -13.13 38.56 0.32
N THR A 868 -12.03 37.89 -0.03
CA THR A 868 -11.97 36.42 -0.02
C THR A 868 -10.85 35.94 0.87
N THR A 869 -11.13 34.89 1.63
CA THR A 869 -10.14 34.18 2.45
C THR A 869 -9.98 32.77 1.92
N THR A 870 -8.75 32.38 1.62
CA THR A 870 -8.39 30.98 1.33
C THR A 870 -7.83 30.38 2.61
N GLN A 871 -8.54 29.38 3.14
CA GLN A 871 -8.12 28.60 4.29
C GLN A 871 -7.28 27.43 3.81
N VAL A 872 -6.05 27.31 4.33
CA VAL A 872 -5.28 26.06 4.28
C VAL A 872 -5.20 25.53 5.70
N ARG A 873 -5.39 24.22 5.89
CA ARG A 873 -5.33 23.60 7.20
C ARG A 873 -4.67 22.23 7.13
N GLU A 874 -3.72 22.00 8.01
CA GLU A 874 -2.97 20.74 8.16
C GLU A 874 -3.63 19.84 9.19
N SER A 875 -3.80 18.55 8.86
CA SER A 875 -4.25 17.49 9.78
C SER A 875 -3.04 16.89 10.50
N LEU A 876 -2.83 17.23 11.77
CA LEU A 876 -1.59 16.91 12.47
C LEU A 876 -1.62 15.50 13.09
N VAL A 877 -2.57 15.26 13.99
CA VAL A 877 -2.65 14.01 14.75
C VAL A 877 -4.11 13.65 15.04
N ARG A 878 -4.42 12.35 15.06
CA ARG A 878 -5.73 11.80 15.39
C ARG A 878 -5.64 10.86 16.59
N GLY A 879 -6.75 10.25 16.99
CA GLY A 879 -6.77 9.22 18.02
C GLY A 879 -7.83 8.16 17.75
N PRO A 880 -7.82 7.48 16.58
CA PRO A 880 -8.77 6.40 16.31
C PRO A 880 -8.58 5.25 17.30
N LYS A 881 -9.61 4.41 17.50
CA LYS A 881 -9.55 3.29 18.46
C LYS A 881 -9.57 1.90 17.82
N PHE A 882 -9.77 1.83 16.52
CA PHE A 882 -9.75 0.59 15.77
C PHE A 882 -8.92 0.78 14.49
N PRO A 883 -8.00 -0.15 14.17
CA PRO A 883 -7.79 -1.44 14.85
C PRO A 883 -6.78 -1.37 16.02
N ASP A 884 -6.13 -0.23 16.21
CA ASP A 884 -5.26 0.06 17.35
C ASP A 884 -5.99 0.93 18.39
N PRO A 885 -6.28 0.42 19.60
CA PRO A 885 -6.93 1.17 20.67
C PRO A 885 -6.12 2.36 21.23
N GLU A 886 -4.80 2.35 21.05
CA GLU A 886 -3.86 3.35 21.58
C GLU A 886 -3.15 4.11 20.45
N ALA A 887 -3.77 4.17 19.27
CA ALA A 887 -3.22 4.88 18.12
C ALA A 887 -2.86 6.33 18.47
N ASP A 888 -1.66 6.73 18.04
CA ASP A 888 -1.10 8.08 18.18
C ASP A 888 -1.06 8.64 19.61
N GLN A 889 -1.12 7.80 20.65
CA GLN A 889 -0.93 8.27 22.02
C GLN A 889 0.53 8.68 22.28
N GLY A 890 0.72 9.77 23.02
CA GLY A 890 2.00 10.28 23.48
C GLY A 890 2.54 11.45 22.64
N HIS A 891 3.86 11.55 22.56
CA HIS A 891 4.57 12.72 22.05
C HIS A 891 4.75 12.69 20.52
N HIS A 892 4.55 13.85 19.89
CA HIS A 892 4.72 14.10 18.46
C HIS A 892 5.31 15.50 18.20
N VAL A 893 6.14 15.64 17.17
CA VAL A 893 6.71 16.93 16.75
C VAL A 893 6.46 17.12 15.26
N PHE A 894 5.95 18.30 14.89
CA PHE A 894 5.68 18.72 13.51
C PHE A 894 6.41 20.02 13.24
N ARG A 895 6.91 20.21 12.02
CA ARG A 895 7.42 21.51 11.58
C ARG A 895 6.69 21.96 10.34
N THR A 896 6.23 23.20 10.40
CA THR A 896 5.56 23.88 9.29
C THR A 896 6.29 25.18 9.00
N VAL A 897 6.51 25.47 7.72
CA VAL A 897 7.09 26.69 7.20
C VAL A 897 6.00 27.47 6.48
N LEU A 898 5.82 28.73 6.87
CA LEU A 898 4.90 29.66 6.21
C LEU A 898 5.72 30.70 5.44
N ARG A 899 5.72 30.59 4.10
CA ARG A 899 6.48 31.45 3.18
C ARG A 899 5.55 32.34 2.36
N VAL A 900 5.83 33.64 2.33
CA VAL A 900 5.02 34.65 1.62
C VAL A 900 5.67 35.11 0.34
N GLY A 901 4.87 35.62 -0.60
CA GLY A 901 5.37 36.01 -1.93
C GLY A 901 5.90 34.82 -2.73
N ALA A 902 5.46 33.60 -2.41
CA ALA A 902 6.00 32.37 -2.95
C ALA A 902 5.39 32.01 -4.32
N SER A 903 6.23 31.52 -5.22
CA SER A 903 5.82 30.70 -6.37
C SER A 903 5.70 29.21 -5.99
N VAL A 904 5.28 28.37 -6.95
CA VAL A 904 5.28 26.91 -6.77
C VAL A 904 6.70 26.37 -6.57
N LEU A 905 7.70 26.89 -7.28
CA LEU A 905 9.11 26.48 -7.09
C LEU A 905 9.64 26.88 -5.71
N ASP A 906 9.20 28.03 -5.18
CA ASP A 906 9.53 28.44 -3.81
C ASP A 906 8.90 27.51 -2.76
N ALA A 907 7.69 26.98 -3.03
CA ALA A 907 7.06 25.99 -2.18
C ALA A 907 7.84 24.66 -2.18
N ALA A 908 8.26 24.21 -3.36
CA ALA A 908 9.11 23.03 -3.50
C ALA A 908 10.47 23.20 -2.82
N ASP A 909 11.11 24.37 -2.97
CA ASP A 909 12.32 24.74 -2.24
C ASP A 909 12.16 24.59 -0.72
N SER A 910 11.14 25.23 -0.13
CA SER A 910 10.88 25.13 1.32
C SER A 910 10.60 23.68 1.74
N GLY A 911 9.89 22.90 0.91
CA GLY A 911 9.66 21.47 1.14
C GLY A 911 10.97 20.68 1.22
N TYR A 912 11.89 20.87 0.28
CA TYR A 912 13.19 20.19 0.29
C TYR A 912 14.08 20.65 1.44
N ARG A 913 14.22 21.97 1.68
CA ARG A 913 15.11 22.48 2.74
C ARG A 913 14.68 22.01 4.13
N LEU A 914 13.38 21.92 4.38
CA LEU A 914 12.84 21.44 5.64
C LEU A 914 13.11 19.94 5.87
N ASN A 915 13.05 19.13 4.81
CA ASN A 915 13.19 17.68 4.91
C ASN A 915 14.64 17.17 4.68
N LEU A 916 15.53 17.99 4.11
CA LEU A 916 16.96 17.75 3.92
C LEU A 916 17.78 18.87 4.56
N PRO A 917 17.75 19.01 5.89
CA PRO A 917 18.49 20.07 6.57
C PRO A 917 20.00 19.92 6.35
N VAL A 918 20.69 21.05 6.23
CA VAL A 918 22.14 21.10 6.01
C VAL A 918 22.89 20.52 7.21
N ARG A 919 23.83 19.61 6.96
CA ARG A 919 24.65 18.97 8.00
C ARG A 919 25.99 19.65 8.19
N ALA A 920 26.36 19.97 9.43
CA ALA A 920 27.69 20.48 9.75
C ALA A 920 28.62 19.32 10.13
N VAL A 921 29.75 19.20 9.46
CA VAL A 921 30.76 18.15 9.69
C VAL A 921 32.13 18.81 9.88
N PRO A 922 32.94 18.40 10.87
CA PRO A 922 34.29 18.93 11.05
C PRO A 922 35.16 18.76 9.80
N GLY A 923 35.81 19.83 9.36
CA GLY A 923 36.66 19.87 8.17
C GLY A 923 36.77 21.27 7.58
N ASP A 924 37.50 21.42 6.48
CA ASP A 924 37.68 22.70 5.77
C ASP A 924 37.56 22.58 4.24
N ARG A 925 37.26 21.37 3.74
CA ARG A 925 37.27 21.07 2.32
C ARG A 925 35.92 21.34 1.67
N VAL A 926 35.95 22.14 0.60
CA VAL A 926 34.82 22.30 -0.33
C VAL A 926 34.60 20.99 -1.11
N VAL A 927 33.34 20.55 -1.20
CA VAL A 927 32.91 19.42 -2.01
C VAL A 927 32.05 19.95 -3.14
N GLU A 928 32.56 19.86 -4.37
CA GLU A 928 31.84 20.22 -5.58
C GLU A 928 30.72 19.19 -5.86
N PRO A 929 29.52 19.62 -6.31
CA PRO A 929 28.45 18.72 -6.72
C PRO A 929 28.92 17.74 -7.80
N LEU A 930 28.40 16.50 -7.78
CA LEU A 930 28.64 15.56 -8.88
C LEU A 930 27.83 15.89 -10.14
N VAL A 931 26.69 16.56 -9.96
CA VAL A 931 25.82 17.00 -11.05
C VAL A 931 25.28 18.38 -10.72
N THR A 932 25.25 19.26 -11.73
CA THR A 932 24.55 20.54 -11.66
C THR A 932 23.60 20.68 -12.86
N VAL A 933 22.51 21.40 -12.65
CA VAL A 933 21.48 21.65 -13.67
C VAL A 933 21.31 23.15 -13.85
N SER A 934 21.26 23.61 -15.09
CA SER A 934 21.23 25.05 -15.40
C SER A 934 19.87 25.71 -15.21
N SER A 935 18.81 24.92 -15.03
CA SER A 935 17.43 25.40 -15.00
C SER A 935 16.81 25.25 -13.61
N PRO A 936 16.25 26.32 -13.02
CA PRO A 936 15.67 26.28 -11.67
C PRO A 936 14.36 25.49 -11.58
N GLN A 937 13.74 25.13 -12.71
CA GLN A 937 12.53 24.30 -12.74
C GLN A 937 12.82 22.80 -12.83
N VAL A 938 14.09 22.39 -12.97
CA VAL A 938 14.48 20.97 -13.08
C VAL A 938 15.22 20.57 -11.81
N PHE A 939 14.69 19.58 -11.10
CA PHE A 939 15.26 19.11 -9.84
C PHE A 939 15.94 17.77 -10.05
N VAL A 940 17.10 17.61 -9.40
CA VAL A 940 17.80 16.33 -9.30
C VAL A 940 17.17 15.53 -8.16
N GLU A 941 16.55 14.41 -8.44
CA GLU A 941 15.89 13.59 -7.42
C GLU A 941 16.80 12.50 -6.84
N ALA A 942 17.63 11.87 -7.68
CA ALA A 942 18.54 10.83 -7.23
C ALA A 942 19.91 10.95 -7.91
N VAL A 943 20.96 10.68 -7.14
CA VAL A 943 22.34 10.50 -7.61
C VAL A 943 22.88 9.27 -6.91
N LYS A 944 23.00 8.17 -7.65
CA LYS A 944 23.41 6.86 -7.13
C LYS A 944 24.38 6.17 -8.09
N LEU A 945 24.98 5.06 -7.67
CA LEU A 945 25.63 4.16 -8.61
C LEU A 945 24.63 3.17 -9.24
N ALA A 946 24.97 2.71 -10.45
CA ALA A 946 24.17 1.78 -11.23
C ALA A 946 23.95 0.44 -10.52
N GLU A 947 22.74 -0.07 -10.70
CA GLU A 947 22.20 -1.29 -10.11
C GLU A 947 23.00 -2.56 -10.49
N ASP A 948 23.65 -2.54 -11.65
CA ASP A 948 24.50 -3.62 -12.17
C ASP A 948 25.94 -3.61 -11.64
N ARG A 949 26.26 -2.69 -10.71
CA ARG A 949 27.59 -2.52 -10.10
C ARG A 949 28.71 -2.21 -11.11
N SER A 950 28.38 -1.74 -12.31
CA SER A 950 29.36 -1.20 -13.28
C SER A 950 30.16 -0.02 -12.73
N GLY A 951 29.60 0.66 -11.72
CA GLY A 951 30.12 1.91 -11.19
C GLY A 951 29.74 3.12 -12.04
N ASP A 952 28.86 2.97 -13.03
CA ASP A 952 28.25 4.12 -13.70
C ASP A 952 27.41 4.93 -12.71
N VAL A 953 27.30 6.24 -12.93
CA VAL A 953 26.47 7.13 -12.12
C VAL A 953 25.09 7.22 -12.74
N VAL A 954 24.04 7.04 -11.94
CA VAL A 954 22.66 7.21 -12.34
C VAL A 954 22.13 8.51 -11.74
N VAL A 955 21.60 9.38 -12.60
CA VAL A 955 21.01 10.65 -12.22
C VAL A 955 19.55 10.69 -12.67
N ARG A 956 18.65 10.93 -11.72
CA ARG A 956 17.22 11.11 -12.00
C ARG A 956 16.84 12.57 -11.84
N LEU A 957 16.14 13.10 -12.83
CA LEU A 957 15.72 14.49 -12.94
C LEU A 957 14.22 14.55 -13.16
N TYR A 958 13.55 15.57 -12.64
CA TYR A 958 12.18 15.87 -13.02
C TYR A 958 11.94 17.37 -13.18
N GLU A 959 10.99 17.72 -14.04
CA GLU A 959 10.52 19.10 -14.22
C GLU A 959 9.43 19.40 -13.17
N ALA A 960 9.64 20.40 -12.32
CA ALA A 960 8.81 20.59 -11.12
C ALA A 960 7.64 21.58 -11.29
N LEU A 961 7.65 22.40 -12.36
CA LEU A 961 6.70 23.51 -12.53
C LEU A 961 5.46 23.14 -13.36
N GLY A 962 5.49 22.04 -14.12
CA GLY A 962 4.49 21.75 -15.15
C GLY A 962 4.71 22.56 -16.43
N GLY A 963 5.93 23.04 -16.63
CA GLY A 963 6.34 23.84 -17.79
C GLY A 963 7.23 23.08 -18.75
N ARG A 964 7.42 23.61 -19.96
CA ARG A 964 8.46 23.09 -20.87
C ARG A 964 9.80 23.72 -20.50
N ALA A 965 10.79 22.91 -20.14
CA ALA A 965 12.17 23.35 -19.93
C ALA A 965 12.99 23.07 -21.20
N THR A 966 13.54 24.10 -21.84
CA THR A 966 14.42 23.96 -23.01
C THR A 966 15.85 24.35 -22.65
N ASP A 967 16.81 23.82 -23.39
CA ASP A 967 18.24 24.14 -23.23
C ASP A 967 18.76 23.92 -21.79
N VAL A 968 18.25 22.87 -21.13
CA VAL A 968 18.65 22.50 -19.76
C VAL A 968 20.03 21.83 -19.83
N GLY A 969 21.08 22.57 -19.47
CA GLY A 969 22.41 22.01 -19.32
C GLY A 969 22.50 21.16 -18.06
N VAL A 970 23.01 19.94 -18.22
CA VAL A 970 23.39 19.02 -17.15
C VAL A 970 24.90 18.86 -17.21
N ASP A 971 25.59 19.32 -16.17
CA ASP A 971 27.05 19.26 -16.07
C ASP A 971 27.45 18.25 -14.99
N PHE A 972 28.46 17.44 -15.29
CA PHE A 972 28.96 16.40 -14.39
C PHE A 972 30.33 16.79 -13.84
N GLY A 973 30.46 16.81 -12.52
CA GLY A 973 31.67 17.24 -11.80
C GLY A 973 32.81 16.21 -11.79
N PHE A 974 32.89 15.36 -12.82
CA PHE A 974 33.86 14.28 -13.04
C PHE A 974 33.99 13.98 -14.55
N ASP A 975 35.04 13.28 -14.97
CA ASP A 975 35.28 12.96 -16.38
C ASP A 975 34.25 11.92 -16.90
N VAL A 976 33.54 12.27 -17.98
CA VAL A 976 32.42 11.50 -18.53
C VAL A 976 32.82 10.84 -19.85
N ALA A 977 32.72 9.51 -19.93
CA ALA A 977 32.94 8.76 -21.17
C ALA A 977 31.68 8.59 -22.02
N GLY A 978 30.49 8.89 -21.50
CA GLY A 978 29.25 8.87 -22.26
C GLY A 978 28.00 8.94 -21.38
N VAL A 979 26.89 9.37 -21.96
CA VAL A 979 25.61 9.55 -21.27
C VAL A 979 24.50 8.93 -22.09
N THR A 980 23.66 8.11 -21.46
CA THR A 980 22.51 7.45 -22.11
C THR A 980 21.25 7.74 -21.32
N ARG A 981 20.15 8.12 -22.00
CA ARG A 981 18.84 8.13 -21.35
C ARG A 981 18.38 6.69 -21.12
N VAL A 982 17.91 6.42 -19.92
CA VAL A 982 17.48 5.09 -19.50
C VAL A 982 16.10 5.12 -18.85
N ASP A 983 15.46 3.96 -18.81
CA ASP A 983 14.25 3.75 -18.02
C ASP A 983 14.58 3.59 -16.52
N LEU A 984 13.59 3.32 -15.66
CA LEU A 984 13.83 3.17 -14.22
C LEU A 984 14.72 1.97 -13.88
N LEU A 985 14.74 0.94 -14.73
CA LEU A 985 15.57 -0.25 -14.61
C LEU A 985 16.96 -0.06 -15.26
N GLU A 986 17.31 1.18 -15.61
CA GLU A 986 18.60 1.55 -16.20
C GLU A 986 18.85 0.96 -17.59
N ARG A 987 17.77 0.57 -18.30
CA ARG A 987 17.83 0.05 -19.67
C ARG A 987 17.82 1.21 -20.67
N PRO A 988 18.66 1.19 -21.72
CA PRO A 988 18.70 2.26 -22.73
C PRO A 988 17.33 2.51 -23.38
N LEU A 989 17.00 3.80 -23.55
CA LEU A 989 15.85 4.25 -24.35
C LEU A 989 16.31 4.65 -25.77
N ASP A 990 15.40 4.54 -26.74
CA ASP A 990 15.68 4.80 -28.17
C ASP A 990 15.96 6.28 -28.50
N ASP A 991 15.82 7.20 -27.54
CA ASP A 991 15.94 8.66 -27.71
C ASP A 991 17.32 9.25 -27.36
N GLY A 992 18.35 8.40 -27.28
CA GLY A 992 19.73 8.80 -27.58
C GLY A 992 20.79 8.43 -26.52
N SER A 993 21.93 7.93 -27.01
CA SER A 993 23.21 7.91 -26.30
C SER A 993 24.10 9.05 -26.82
N ARG A 994 24.94 9.59 -25.95
CA ARG A 994 25.91 10.66 -26.26
C ARG A 994 27.32 10.18 -25.93
N ASP A 995 28.25 10.43 -26.84
CA ASP A 995 29.67 10.13 -26.69
C ASP A 995 30.39 11.19 -25.84
N ASP A 996 31.63 10.90 -25.45
CA ASP A 996 32.52 11.77 -24.65
C ASP A 996 32.69 13.18 -25.27
N GLY A 997 32.66 14.21 -24.42
CA GLY A 997 32.97 15.60 -24.76
C GLY A 997 31.80 16.47 -25.25
N GLU A 998 30.60 15.92 -25.47
CA GLU A 998 29.42 16.71 -25.86
C GLU A 998 28.65 17.26 -24.64
N PRO A 999 28.24 18.54 -24.62
CA PRO A 999 27.40 19.09 -23.57
C PRO A 999 26.06 18.34 -23.44
N VAL A 1000 25.69 17.95 -22.21
CA VAL A 1000 24.38 17.32 -21.98
C VAL A 1000 23.30 18.37 -21.85
N VAL A 1001 22.73 18.76 -22.98
CA VAL A 1001 21.55 19.65 -23.05
C VAL A 1001 20.26 18.85 -23.22
N LEU A 1002 19.29 19.04 -22.33
CA LEU A 1002 17.97 18.39 -22.36
C LEU A 1002 16.86 19.38 -22.75
N THR A 1003 15.80 18.84 -23.34
CA THR A 1003 14.50 19.49 -23.41
C THR A 1003 13.50 18.61 -22.68
N MET A 1004 12.94 19.12 -21.58
CA MET A 1004 11.97 18.40 -20.74
C MET A 1004 10.56 18.96 -20.96
N ARG A 1005 9.60 18.06 -21.10
CA ARG A 1005 8.16 18.38 -21.15
C ARG A 1005 7.65 18.71 -19.72
N PRO A 1006 6.46 19.32 -19.61
CA PRO A 1006 5.79 19.48 -18.31
C PRO A 1006 5.83 18.21 -17.47
N PHE A 1007 6.34 18.33 -16.23
CA PHE A 1007 6.44 17.22 -15.28
C PHE A 1007 7.24 15.99 -15.75
N GLU A 1008 8.06 16.12 -16.80
CA GLU A 1008 8.75 14.96 -17.37
C GLU A 1008 9.79 14.40 -16.39
N LEU A 1009 9.74 13.08 -16.20
CA LEU A 1009 10.74 12.29 -15.50
C LEU A 1009 11.82 11.80 -16.47
N VAL A 1010 13.09 12.08 -16.16
CA VAL A 1010 14.24 11.66 -16.96
C VAL A 1010 15.24 10.92 -16.06
N THR A 1011 15.71 9.76 -16.51
CA THR A 1011 16.85 9.07 -15.88
C THR A 1011 18.01 9.01 -16.87
N LEU A 1012 19.19 9.39 -16.41
CA LEU A 1012 20.45 9.37 -17.16
C LEU A 1012 21.40 8.35 -16.52
N ARG A 1013 22.01 7.50 -17.34
CA ARG A 1013 23.14 6.66 -16.97
C ARG A 1013 24.41 7.27 -17.54
N VAL A 1014 25.38 7.53 -16.67
CA VAL A 1014 26.60 8.30 -16.97
C VAL A 1014 27.80 7.40 -16.73
N ARG A 1015 28.48 7.04 -17.81
CA ARG A 1015 29.70 6.23 -17.76
C ARG A 1015 30.90 7.13 -17.45
N ARG A 1016 31.69 6.74 -16.45
CA ARG A 1016 32.92 7.45 -16.03
C ARG A 1016 34.09 7.11 -16.98
N ALA A 1017 35.00 8.07 -17.18
CA ALA A 1017 36.20 7.91 -18.01
C ALA A 1017 37.33 7.10 -17.35
#